data_AF-A0A1Q9NJL9-F1
#
_entry.id   AF-A0A1Q9NJL9-F1
#
_cell.length_a   1.000
_cell.length_b   1.000
_cell.length_c   1.000
_cell.angle_alpha   90.00
_cell.angle_beta   90.00
_cell.angle_gamma   90.00
#
_symmetry.space_group_name_H-M   'P 1'
#
loop_
_entity.id
_entity.type
_entity.pdbx_description
1 polymer ?
#
loop_
_entity_poly.entity_id
_entity_poly.type
_entity_poly.pdbx_seq_one_letter_code
_entity_poly.pdbx_strand_id
1 'polypeptide(L)'
;MDHWLHVNPAGVYIFNTLKHFIIQNNFVELSTPFFAKTSACFCDQFPVGISIFNSKNGKVINNTIYHAYKQGIRLETLENFEIIDNIIYKPNLHEGLYINNVKNAIIRNNQINGSHWSGINLDFKNINISITDNLIADNAIGLRIYQSNLTLVNNNSFVNNINNAIELVSSTNNKLYFNNFLNNNNNKSQVSDDSYNNFWYVDKIGNYWSDHSSLDSNGDGKGDSSYEINANLSVYDKYPLINNIFDDSDGDGLLNEEELSIGTDLNNPDSDGDGLPDKFESVNNAFNPLDPIEEFLDFDGDGMTNSWEYSMGLNPLLDDADEDLDNDAMSNLFEFRLGLDASDASDGQGDLDLDELPNSWEFLMGLKPLTNDADEDLDEDGLTNLQEFEFGSWANMTDSDLDLIPDLYEFQMGLNPMLDDAELDKDTDGMTNLWEYQNNLLANDPSDALTDNDGDWISNLDEFKSRTNPRDLLSVPLLSFSLIHAFLLISVILAIILIYGFIYINNNKKKKLIEKLNTPDYSTALKIVQAGLETYEDYQNQNMKGNKSILLGRQLYLEGDSYDSLLKFNESMSIFTQLENNEKILEVIANIVYLNYESGKFKSDDPIINQFNHQKKLLQQESEYSNIIEALLAELDKNWGVAGENWNVVSNSNLPAYYKLVALEQLIELEFYSFTNNPDKVLLTNIKNKIEHLIDNATDNEEWNFVSYGRILLAKVYFFNVNFDNAEKEIEKSLEISKSKNFILLIDLAEKEKDLYNKYKQNILDKELDPKKSQEKFDEYVNQAIDYLKEA
;
A
#
# COMPACT_ATOMS: atom_id res chain seq x y z
N MET A 1 -14.54 48.83 -45.55
CA MET A 1 -15.54 47.86 -45.06
C MET A 1 -16.15 47.23 -46.30
N ASP A 2 -15.55 46.14 -46.80
CA ASP A 2 -16.08 45.23 -47.83
C ASP A 2 -14.94 44.30 -48.32
N HIS A 3 -14.48 43.42 -47.44
CA HIS A 3 -13.85 42.17 -47.87
C HIS A 3 -14.72 41.06 -47.33
N TRP A 4 -15.60 40.58 -48.21
CA TRP A 4 -16.43 39.42 -47.97
C TRP A 4 -15.49 38.23 -47.73
N LEU A 5 -15.38 37.84 -46.46
CA LEU A 5 -14.84 36.55 -46.07
C LEU A 5 -15.74 35.49 -46.74
N HIS A 6 -15.26 34.87 -47.81
CA HIS A 6 -15.82 33.63 -48.35
C HIS A 6 -15.55 32.51 -47.33
N VAL A 7 -16.26 32.53 -46.20
CA VAL A 7 -16.18 31.48 -45.18
C VAL A 7 -17.03 30.32 -45.64
N ASN A 8 -16.42 29.16 -45.82
CA ASN A 8 -17.18 27.93 -45.96
C ASN A 8 -17.86 27.63 -44.62
N PRO A 9 -19.14 27.21 -44.59
CA PRO A 9 -19.76 26.77 -43.35
C PRO A 9 -18.89 25.67 -42.71
N ALA A 10 -18.77 25.64 -41.38
CA ALA A 10 -18.00 24.61 -40.70
C ALA A 10 -18.74 24.05 -39.49
N GLY A 11 -18.51 22.78 -39.17
CA GLY A 11 -19.05 22.15 -37.95
C GLY A 11 -18.53 22.85 -36.70
N VAL A 12 -17.23 23.13 -36.67
CA VAL A 12 -16.59 24.02 -35.70
C VAL A 12 -15.83 25.11 -36.45
N TYR A 13 -16.07 26.37 -36.10
CA TYR A 13 -15.38 27.52 -36.69
C TYR A 13 -14.71 28.38 -35.62
N ILE A 14 -13.38 28.48 -35.66
CA ILE A 14 -12.58 29.33 -34.78
C ILE A 14 -11.92 30.43 -35.62
N PHE A 15 -12.08 31.68 -35.21
CA PHE A 15 -11.56 32.83 -35.93
C PHE A 15 -10.94 33.84 -34.98
N ASN A 16 -9.77 34.36 -35.36
CA ASN A 16 -9.11 35.48 -34.69
C ASN A 16 -8.91 35.28 -33.17
N THR A 17 -8.58 34.04 -32.79
CA THR A 17 -8.42 33.65 -31.38
C THR A 17 -6.94 33.62 -31.03
N LEU A 18 -6.53 34.52 -30.14
CA LEU A 18 -5.15 34.62 -29.63
C LEU A 18 -4.96 33.93 -28.27
N LYS A 19 -6.04 33.40 -27.69
CA LYS A 19 -6.03 32.62 -26.45
C LYS A 19 -5.90 31.15 -26.77
N HIS A 20 -5.40 30.37 -25.81
CA HIS A 20 -5.36 28.91 -25.95
C HIS A 20 -6.78 28.36 -26.06
N PHE A 21 -6.97 27.37 -26.95
CA PHE A 21 -8.22 26.63 -27.07
C PHE A 21 -7.93 25.18 -27.44
N ILE A 22 -8.85 24.30 -27.05
CA ILE A 22 -8.74 22.86 -27.28
C ILE A 22 -10.06 22.39 -27.87
N ILE A 23 -10.00 21.69 -29.01
CA ILE A 23 -11.10 20.95 -29.59
C ILE A 23 -10.76 19.47 -29.38
N GLN A 24 -11.43 18.81 -28.43
CA GLN A 24 -11.10 17.43 -28.08
C GLN A 24 -12.31 16.52 -27.90
N ASN A 25 -12.15 15.25 -28.24
CA ASN A 25 -13.15 14.19 -28.02
C ASN A 25 -14.50 14.46 -28.70
N ASN A 26 -14.49 15.11 -29.87
CA ASN A 26 -15.71 15.42 -30.62
C ASN A 26 -15.92 14.44 -31.78
N PHE A 27 -17.19 14.12 -32.03
CA PHE A 27 -17.63 13.51 -33.29
C PHE A 27 -18.26 14.60 -34.17
N VAL A 28 -17.62 14.93 -35.29
CA VAL A 28 -18.07 15.97 -36.22
C VAL A 28 -18.57 15.30 -37.49
N GLU A 29 -19.90 15.26 -37.63
CA GLU A 29 -20.58 14.75 -38.82
C GLU A 29 -21.41 15.85 -39.50
N LEU A 30 -21.25 15.98 -40.82
CA LEU A 30 -21.99 16.94 -41.63
C LEU A 30 -22.95 16.18 -42.55
N SER A 31 -24.20 16.02 -42.11
CA SER A 31 -25.18 15.13 -42.76
C SER A 31 -25.89 15.72 -43.99
N THR A 32 -25.73 17.01 -44.32
CA THR A 32 -26.35 17.63 -45.51
C THR A 32 -25.49 18.71 -46.17
N PRO A 33 -25.44 18.81 -47.51
CA PRO A 33 -24.79 19.92 -48.18
C PRO A 33 -25.65 21.18 -48.01
N PHE A 34 -25.12 22.19 -47.32
CA PHE A 34 -25.80 23.47 -47.13
C PHE A 34 -25.70 24.30 -48.42
N PHE A 35 -26.65 24.17 -49.34
CA PHE A 35 -26.73 25.06 -50.52
C PHE A 35 -27.30 26.42 -50.11
N ALA A 36 -26.46 27.32 -49.60
CA ALA A 36 -26.86 28.71 -49.37
C ALA A 36 -27.12 29.39 -50.74
N LYS A 37 -28.37 29.74 -50.99
CA LYS A 37 -28.81 30.37 -52.24
C LYS A 37 -28.47 31.88 -52.21
N THR A 38 -27.22 32.25 -52.48
CA THR A 38 -26.84 33.66 -52.66
C THR A 38 -26.81 34.02 -54.15
N SER A 39 -27.42 35.16 -54.49
CA SER A 39 -27.77 35.59 -55.86
C SER A 39 -26.62 36.14 -56.71
N ALA A 40 -25.37 35.74 -56.46
CA ALA A 40 -24.24 36.06 -57.33
C ALA A 40 -23.13 35.01 -57.16
N CYS A 41 -22.92 34.21 -58.20
CA CYS A 41 -22.00 33.07 -58.33
C CYS A 41 -22.40 31.75 -57.65
N PHE A 42 -22.47 30.69 -58.47
CA PHE A 42 -22.26 29.31 -58.04
C PHE A 42 -20.80 29.19 -57.63
N CYS A 43 -20.46 29.46 -56.38
CA CYS A 43 -19.13 29.24 -55.83
C CYS A 43 -19.21 28.38 -54.57
N ASP A 44 -18.77 27.13 -54.70
CA ASP A 44 -18.25 26.13 -53.74
C ASP A 44 -18.32 26.42 -52.22
N GLN A 45 -19.50 26.70 -51.67
CA GLN A 45 -19.70 26.78 -50.22
C GLN A 45 -19.98 25.41 -49.59
N PHE A 46 -19.13 24.42 -49.89
CA PHE A 46 -19.21 23.10 -49.25
C PHE A 46 -18.70 23.17 -47.81
N PRO A 47 -19.42 22.56 -46.84
CA PRO A 47 -19.04 22.65 -45.44
C PRO A 47 -17.76 21.88 -45.11
N VAL A 48 -17.00 22.43 -44.16
CA VAL A 48 -15.75 21.91 -43.60
C VAL A 48 -16.03 21.31 -42.22
N GLY A 49 -15.36 20.24 -41.80
CA GLY A 49 -15.56 19.69 -40.45
C GLY A 49 -15.15 20.68 -39.36
N ILE A 50 -13.85 20.93 -39.23
CA ILE A 50 -13.27 21.92 -38.31
C ILE A 50 -12.49 22.94 -39.13
N SER A 51 -12.77 24.23 -38.96
CA SER A 51 -12.05 25.31 -39.63
C SER A 51 -11.51 26.31 -38.61
N ILE A 52 -10.20 26.55 -38.66
CA ILE A 52 -9.49 27.45 -37.76
C ILE A 52 -8.73 28.47 -38.61
N PHE A 53 -9.01 29.74 -38.37
CA PHE A 53 -8.45 30.83 -39.17
C PHE A 53 -7.86 31.94 -38.27
N ASN A 54 -6.69 32.45 -38.67
CA ASN A 54 -6.03 33.61 -38.04
C ASN A 54 -5.92 33.50 -36.51
N SER A 55 -5.46 32.36 -36.00
CA SER A 55 -5.47 32.04 -34.56
C SER A 55 -4.11 31.49 -34.11
N LYS A 56 -3.87 31.38 -32.80
CA LYS A 56 -2.61 30.88 -32.22
C LYS A 56 -2.85 29.91 -31.06
N ASN A 57 -1.89 29.03 -30.79
CA ASN A 57 -1.83 28.18 -29.60
C ASN A 57 -3.08 27.28 -29.42
N GLY A 58 -3.55 26.64 -30.49
CA GLY A 58 -4.71 25.76 -30.45
C GLY A 58 -4.33 24.28 -30.54
N LYS A 59 -5.16 23.41 -29.93
CA LYS A 59 -5.02 21.95 -30.04
C LYS A 59 -6.30 21.31 -30.58
N VAL A 60 -6.16 20.33 -31.47
CA VAL A 60 -7.23 19.51 -32.01
C VAL A 60 -6.86 18.05 -31.73
N ILE A 61 -7.48 17.46 -30.71
CA ILE A 61 -7.04 16.17 -30.13
C ILE A 61 -8.17 15.14 -30.14
N ASN A 62 -7.92 13.93 -30.60
CA ASN A 62 -8.87 12.81 -30.47
C ASN A 62 -10.29 13.13 -30.97
N ASN A 63 -10.40 13.79 -32.12
CA ASN A 63 -11.68 14.03 -32.76
C ASN A 63 -11.89 13.06 -33.91
N THR A 64 -13.13 12.63 -34.09
CA THR A 64 -13.55 11.87 -35.27
C THR A 64 -14.31 12.79 -36.20
N ILE A 65 -13.75 13.07 -37.38
CA ILE A 65 -14.41 13.84 -38.44
C ILE A 65 -14.86 12.90 -39.55
N TYR A 66 -16.17 12.91 -39.80
CA TYR A 66 -16.81 12.05 -40.78
C TYR A 66 -17.65 12.88 -41.74
N HIS A 67 -17.56 12.57 -43.04
CA HIS A 67 -18.48 13.12 -44.07
C HIS A 67 -18.39 14.65 -44.26
N ALA A 68 -17.21 15.27 -44.21
CA ALA A 68 -17.07 16.70 -44.47
C ALA A 68 -17.02 16.99 -45.98
N TYR A 69 -18.01 17.70 -46.52
CA TYR A 69 -18.14 17.89 -47.97
C TYR A 69 -16.96 18.59 -48.65
N LYS A 70 -16.10 19.33 -47.93
CA LYS A 70 -14.87 19.90 -48.50
C LYS A 70 -13.62 19.36 -47.82
N GLN A 71 -13.24 19.94 -46.68
CA GLN A 71 -12.11 19.49 -45.88
C GLN A 71 -12.57 18.93 -44.55
N GLY A 72 -11.87 17.90 -44.05
CA GLY A 72 -12.07 17.41 -42.69
C GLY A 72 -11.67 18.48 -41.67
N ILE A 73 -10.40 18.86 -41.69
CA ILE A 73 -9.84 19.96 -40.90
C ILE A 73 -9.16 20.97 -41.83
N ARG A 74 -9.42 22.26 -41.62
CA ARG A 74 -8.85 23.38 -42.38
C ARG A 74 -8.16 24.37 -41.44
N LEU A 75 -6.87 24.59 -41.67
CA LEU A 75 -6.01 25.46 -40.88
C LEU A 75 -5.40 26.56 -41.76
N GLU A 76 -5.67 27.82 -41.42
CA GLU A 76 -5.20 28.96 -42.22
C GLU A 76 -4.66 30.11 -41.38
N THR A 77 -3.44 30.56 -41.70
CA THR A 77 -2.78 31.69 -41.03
C THR A 77 -2.67 31.46 -39.52
N LEU A 78 -2.00 30.38 -39.12
CA LEU A 78 -1.91 29.93 -37.72
C LEU A 78 -0.47 29.89 -37.21
N GLU A 79 -0.29 29.92 -35.88
CA GLU A 79 1.01 29.70 -35.24
C GLU A 79 0.88 28.85 -33.96
N ASN A 80 1.77 27.87 -33.78
CA ASN A 80 1.83 26.94 -32.64
C ASN A 80 0.56 26.09 -32.49
N PHE A 81 0.43 25.03 -33.28
CA PHE A 81 -0.75 24.16 -33.27
C PHE A 81 -0.39 22.68 -33.12
N GLU A 82 -1.29 21.94 -32.47
CA GLU A 82 -1.17 20.49 -32.30
C GLU A 82 -2.43 19.80 -32.84
N ILE A 83 -2.25 18.83 -33.73
CA ILE A 83 -3.30 18.02 -34.34
C ILE A 83 -2.94 16.57 -34.04
N ILE A 84 -3.54 16.00 -33.00
CA ILE A 84 -3.09 14.72 -32.41
C ILE A 84 -4.26 13.75 -32.30
N ASP A 85 -4.04 12.46 -32.59
CA ASP A 85 -5.01 11.38 -32.35
C ASP A 85 -6.35 11.51 -33.11
N ASN A 86 -6.43 12.32 -34.18
CA ASN A 86 -7.70 12.51 -34.89
C ASN A 86 -7.92 11.44 -35.95
N ILE A 87 -9.18 11.04 -36.12
CA ILE A 87 -9.63 10.15 -37.18
C ILE A 87 -10.42 10.97 -38.20
N ILE A 88 -9.96 11.03 -39.44
CA ILE A 88 -10.58 11.73 -40.56
C ILE A 88 -10.84 10.71 -41.66
N TYR A 89 -12.11 10.36 -41.93
CA TYR A 89 -12.42 9.30 -42.90
C TYR A 89 -13.69 9.53 -43.74
N LYS A 90 -13.66 9.11 -45.02
CA LYS A 90 -14.79 8.95 -45.98
C LYS A 90 -15.68 10.19 -46.30
N PRO A 91 -16.24 10.22 -47.53
CA PRO A 91 -15.69 11.00 -48.62
C PRO A 91 -15.75 12.50 -48.30
N ASN A 92 -14.60 13.06 -47.94
CA ASN A 92 -14.38 14.48 -48.15
C ASN A 92 -14.12 14.67 -49.65
N LEU A 93 -14.85 15.56 -50.33
CA LEU A 93 -14.64 15.80 -51.76
C LEU A 93 -13.28 16.47 -52.06
N HIS A 94 -12.54 16.83 -51.01
CA HIS A 94 -11.26 17.51 -51.06
C HIS A 94 -10.28 16.85 -50.05
N GLU A 95 -9.49 17.63 -49.31
CA GLU A 95 -8.45 17.10 -48.41
C GLU A 95 -8.97 16.62 -47.05
N GLY A 96 -8.27 15.67 -46.44
CA GLY A 96 -8.48 15.32 -45.04
C GLY A 96 -8.10 16.49 -44.13
N LEU A 97 -6.85 16.93 -44.25
CA LEU A 97 -6.24 18.04 -43.51
C LEU A 97 -5.61 19.04 -44.47
N TYR A 98 -6.16 20.26 -44.51
CA TYR A 98 -5.63 21.37 -45.31
C TYR A 98 -4.94 22.41 -44.43
N ILE A 99 -3.73 22.80 -44.79
CA ILE A 99 -2.87 23.69 -44.01
C ILE A 99 -2.24 24.74 -44.92
N ASN A 100 -2.50 26.01 -44.64
CA ASN A 100 -1.96 27.13 -45.41
C ASN A 100 -1.49 28.25 -44.48
N ASN A 101 -0.27 28.72 -44.71
CA ASN A 101 0.37 29.80 -43.97
C ASN A 101 0.42 29.53 -42.46
N VAL A 102 0.76 28.29 -42.08
CA VAL A 102 0.91 27.86 -40.68
C VAL A 102 2.39 27.75 -40.30
N LYS A 103 2.72 28.19 -39.09
CA LYS A 103 4.07 28.11 -38.53
C LYS A 103 4.06 27.32 -37.23
N ASN A 104 5.02 26.41 -37.05
CA ASN A 104 5.15 25.58 -35.84
C ASN A 104 3.89 24.75 -35.60
N ALA A 105 3.72 23.64 -36.31
CA ALA A 105 2.62 22.71 -36.03
C ALA A 105 3.12 21.28 -35.88
N ILE A 106 2.47 20.53 -34.99
CA ILE A 106 2.68 19.10 -34.79
C ILE A 106 1.43 18.38 -35.25
N ILE A 107 1.58 17.43 -36.16
CA ILE A 107 0.53 16.58 -36.70
C ILE A 107 0.95 15.15 -36.37
N ARG A 108 0.36 14.58 -35.33
CA ARG A 108 0.83 13.32 -34.76
C ARG A 108 -0.26 12.28 -34.57
N ASN A 109 0.00 11.02 -34.86
CA ASN A 109 -0.91 9.92 -34.56
C ASN A 109 -2.33 10.09 -35.12
N ASN A 110 -2.48 10.71 -36.29
CA ASN A 110 -3.79 10.86 -36.93
C ASN A 110 -4.00 9.75 -37.97
N GLN A 111 -5.25 9.32 -38.11
CA GLN A 111 -5.69 8.42 -39.17
C GLN A 111 -6.47 9.23 -40.22
N ILE A 112 -5.93 9.35 -41.44
CA ILE A 112 -6.48 10.20 -42.49
C ILE A 112 -6.73 9.37 -43.75
N ASN A 113 -7.98 8.96 -43.92
CA ASN A 113 -8.34 7.88 -44.84
C ASN A 113 -9.41 8.27 -45.86
N GLY A 114 -9.21 7.94 -47.14
CA GLY A 114 -10.27 8.00 -48.15
C GLY A 114 -10.62 9.41 -48.66
N SER A 115 -9.68 10.36 -48.63
CA SER A 115 -9.86 11.70 -49.19
C SER A 115 -9.79 11.68 -50.73
N HIS A 116 -10.69 12.40 -51.41
CA HIS A 116 -10.72 12.44 -52.88
C HIS A 116 -9.56 13.23 -53.50
N TRP A 117 -8.88 14.08 -52.72
CA TRP A 117 -7.64 14.73 -53.11
C TRP A 117 -6.48 14.29 -52.20
N SER A 118 -5.76 15.20 -51.57
CA SER A 118 -4.68 14.82 -50.65
C SER A 118 -5.21 14.43 -49.26
N GLY A 119 -4.62 13.44 -48.60
CA GLY A 119 -4.87 13.19 -47.18
C GLY A 119 -4.48 14.40 -46.35
N ILE A 120 -3.22 14.83 -46.46
CA ILE A 120 -2.69 16.08 -45.91
C ILE A 120 -2.21 16.98 -47.06
N ASN A 121 -2.56 18.26 -47.03
CA ASN A 121 -2.07 19.26 -47.98
C ASN A 121 -1.48 20.47 -47.24
N LEU A 122 -0.15 20.60 -47.31
CA LEU A 122 0.58 21.79 -46.92
C LEU A 122 0.70 22.71 -48.14
N ASP A 123 -0.21 23.67 -48.28
CA ASP A 123 -0.37 24.42 -49.53
C ASP A 123 0.63 25.56 -49.74
N PHE A 124 0.72 26.57 -48.87
CA PHE A 124 1.59 27.72 -49.13
C PHE A 124 2.16 28.32 -47.84
N LYS A 125 3.45 28.65 -47.84
CA LYS A 125 4.15 29.34 -46.72
C LYS A 125 4.05 28.61 -45.38
N ASN A 126 3.94 27.30 -45.37
CA ASN A 126 4.04 26.54 -44.14
C ASN A 126 5.52 26.39 -43.74
N ILE A 127 5.83 26.56 -42.46
CA ILE A 127 7.19 26.53 -41.93
C ILE A 127 7.23 25.78 -40.60
N ASN A 128 8.21 24.89 -40.43
CA ASN A 128 8.44 24.16 -39.19
C ASN A 128 7.23 23.31 -38.79
N ILE A 129 6.83 22.41 -39.68
CA ILE A 129 5.72 21.47 -39.47
C ILE A 129 6.30 20.09 -39.21
N SER A 130 5.88 19.42 -38.15
CA SER A 130 6.25 18.05 -37.82
C SER A 130 5.05 17.14 -38.09
N ILE A 131 5.24 16.12 -38.92
CA ILE A 131 4.24 15.13 -39.29
C ILE A 131 4.79 13.76 -38.87
N THR A 132 4.26 13.19 -37.78
CA THR A 132 4.77 11.94 -37.21
C THR A 132 3.70 10.95 -36.84
N ASP A 133 4.00 9.65 -36.87
CA ASP A 133 3.12 8.61 -36.34
C ASP A 133 1.74 8.54 -37.04
N ASN A 134 1.56 9.14 -38.22
CA ASN A 134 0.24 9.19 -38.89
C ASN A 134 0.04 8.02 -39.85
N LEU A 135 -1.20 7.51 -39.89
CA LEU A 135 -1.67 6.61 -40.94
C LEU A 135 -2.42 7.43 -42.01
N ILE A 136 -1.88 7.46 -43.23
CA ILE A 136 -2.43 8.25 -44.34
C ILE A 136 -2.75 7.28 -45.48
N ALA A 137 -3.99 6.78 -45.51
CA ALA A 137 -4.36 5.66 -46.37
C ALA A 137 -5.50 5.96 -47.36
N ASP A 138 -5.51 5.26 -48.49
CA ASP A 138 -6.62 5.27 -49.46
C ASP A 138 -7.01 6.68 -49.98
N ASN A 139 -6.12 7.67 -49.93
CA ASN A 139 -6.36 9.02 -50.47
C ASN A 139 -5.91 9.09 -51.93
N ALA A 140 -6.30 10.13 -52.67
CA ALA A 140 -5.78 10.30 -54.03
C ALA A 140 -4.27 10.63 -54.02
N ILE A 141 -3.83 11.49 -53.12
CA ILE A 141 -2.42 11.73 -52.79
C ILE A 141 -2.29 11.58 -51.28
N GLY A 142 -1.23 10.98 -50.74
CA GLY A 142 -1.08 10.89 -49.28
C GLY A 142 -0.85 12.27 -48.65
N LEU A 143 0.32 12.84 -48.90
CA LEU A 143 0.77 14.14 -48.42
C LEU A 143 1.28 15.00 -49.60
N ARG A 144 0.73 16.21 -49.73
CA ARG A 144 1.23 17.21 -50.67
C ARG A 144 1.91 18.34 -49.90
N ILE A 145 3.12 18.71 -50.29
CA ILE A 145 3.86 19.88 -49.76
C ILE A 145 4.16 20.83 -50.90
N TYR A 146 3.35 21.87 -51.03
CA TYR A 146 3.51 22.94 -52.00
C TYR A 146 4.11 24.18 -51.34
N GLN A 147 5.11 24.80 -51.98
CA GLN A 147 5.73 26.07 -51.58
C GLN A 147 5.91 26.27 -50.06
N SER A 148 6.36 25.21 -49.38
CA SER A 148 6.49 25.11 -47.93
C SER A 148 7.83 24.47 -47.59
N ASN A 149 8.43 24.86 -46.46
CA ASN A 149 9.82 24.54 -46.15
C ASN A 149 9.98 24.13 -44.68
N LEU A 150 11.08 23.45 -44.35
CA LEU A 150 11.37 23.01 -42.97
C LEU A 150 10.27 22.11 -42.40
N THR A 151 9.75 21.18 -43.22
CA THR A 151 8.83 20.13 -42.77
C THR A 151 9.63 18.89 -42.38
N LEU A 152 9.32 18.30 -41.23
CA LEU A 152 9.78 16.98 -40.81
C LEU A 152 8.65 15.97 -41.02
N VAL A 153 8.92 14.89 -41.76
CA VAL A 153 8.00 13.79 -42.01
C VAL A 153 8.71 12.50 -41.62
N ASN A 154 8.41 11.95 -40.44
CA ASN A 154 9.01 10.69 -40.00
C ASN A 154 8.01 9.84 -39.21
N ASN A 155 8.23 8.54 -39.19
CA ASN A 155 7.34 7.55 -38.60
C ASN A 155 5.90 7.56 -39.12
N ASN A 156 5.67 7.81 -40.42
CA ASN A 156 4.31 7.78 -40.98
C ASN A 156 4.13 6.58 -41.91
N SER A 157 2.92 6.04 -41.94
CA SER A 157 2.51 5.02 -42.92
C SER A 157 1.63 5.60 -44.00
N PHE A 158 2.12 5.58 -45.23
CA PHE A 158 1.38 5.92 -46.43
C PHE A 158 0.94 4.64 -47.14
N VAL A 159 -0.37 4.39 -47.20
CA VAL A 159 -0.88 3.08 -47.62
C VAL A 159 -1.93 3.21 -48.71
N ASN A 160 -1.76 2.50 -49.83
CA ASN A 160 -2.77 2.40 -50.91
C ASN A 160 -3.27 3.74 -51.45
N ASN A 161 -2.47 4.81 -51.38
CA ASN A 161 -2.86 6.08 -51.99
C ASN A 161 -2.86 5.92 -53.52
N ILE A 162 -3.90 6.45 -54.19
CA ILE A 162 -4.18 6.17 -55.61
C ILE A 162 -3.05 6.66 -56.51
N ASN A 163 -2.51 7.85 -56.22
CA ASN A 163 -1.33 8.42 -56.84
C ASN A 163 -0.16 8.36 -55.86
N ASN A 164 0.71 9.38 -55.85
CA ASN A 164 1.87 9.42 -54.97
C ASN A 164 1.47 9.46 -53.48
N ALA A 165 2.23 8.73 -52.66
CA ALA A 165 2.26 8.87 -51.22
C ALA A 165 2.64 10.29 -50.80
N ILE A 166 3.71 10.84 -51.40
CA ILE A 166 4.18 12.20 -51.14
C ILE A 166 4.45 12.94 -52.45
N GLU A 167 3.98 14.18 -52.53
CA GLU A 167 4.30 15.12 -53.61
C GLU A 167 4.94 16.40 -53.05
N LEU A 168 6.23 16.61 -53.34
CA LEU A 168 6.95 17.85 -53.05
C LEU A 168 6.94 18.73 -54.31
N VAL A 169 6.34 19.93 -54.18
CA VAL A 169 6.17 20.87 -55.30
C VAL A 169 6.69 22.26 -54.92
N SER A 170 7.80 22.68 -55.52
CA SER A 170 8.49 23.95 -55.22
C SER A 170 8.77 24.16 -53.72
N SER A 171 9.16 23.10 -53.00
CA SER A 171 9.31 23.01 -51.55
C SER A 171 10.71 22.52 -51.19
N THR A 172 11.40 23.16 -50.23
CA THR A 172 12.83 22.93 -49.97
C THR A 172 13.13 22.77 -48.48
N ASN A 173 14.26 22.17 -48.13
CA ASN A 173 14.71 21.95 -46.75
C ASN A 173 13.74 21.11 -45.92
N ASN A 174 13.04 20.17 -46.54
CA ASN A 174 12.20 19.20 -45.84
C ASN A 174 13.01 17.91 -45.57
N LYS A 175 12.71 17.23 -44.46
CA LYS A 175 13.35 15.97 -44.04
C LYS A 175 12.29 14.87 -43.99
N LEU A 176 12.54 13.77 -44.68
CA LEU A 176 11.62 12.65 -44.84
C LEU A 176 12.39 11.33 -44.62
N TYR A 177 12.22 10.68 -43.47
CA TYR A 177 12.92 9.44 -43.12
C TYR A 177 12.05 8.61 -42.15
N PHE A 178 12.33 7.32 -41.98
CA PHE A 178 11.50 6.40 -41.18
C PHE A 178 10.02 6.42 -41.57
N ASN A 179 9.67 6.48 -42.85
CA ASN A 179 8.27 6.33 -43.28
C ASN A 179 8.08 4.99 -43.99
N ASN A 180 6.86 4.44 -43.91
CA ASN A 180 6.46 3.29 -44.70
C ASN A 180 5.67 3.73 -45.93
N PHE A 181 6.15 3.31 -47.10
CA PHE A 181 5.46 3.50 -48.37
C PHE A 181 4.93 2.16 -48.89
N LEU A 182 3.64 1.92 -48.66
CA LEU A 182 2.97 0.65 -48.97
C LEU A 182 1.97 0.80 -50.11
N ASN A 183 2.24 0.18 -51.26
CA ASN A 183 1.29 0.02 -52.37
C ASN A 183 0.73 1.34 -52.94
N ASN A 184 1.46 2.45 -52.80
CA ASN A 184 1.03 3.74 -53.34
C ASN A 184 1.30 3.81 -54.84
N ASN A 185 0.45 4.51 -55.58
CA ASN A 185 0.55 4.66 -57.04
C ASN A 185 0.63 3.31 -57.79
N ASN A 186 0.04 2.25 -57.22
CA ASN A 186 0.18 0.87 -57.68
C ASN A 186 1.67 0.43 -57.83
N ASN A 187 2.53 0.75 -56.86
CA ASN A 187 3.94 0.34 -56.81
C ASN A 187 4.73 0.75 -58.06
N LYS A 188 4.63 2.02 -58.45
CA LYS A 188 5.38 2.57 -59.60
C LYS A 188 6.42 3.58 -59.14
N SER A 189 5.97 4.81 -58.91
CA SER A 189 6.76 5.90 -58.33
C SER A 189 5.95 6.32 -57.13
N GLN A 190 6.28 5.80 -55.94
CA GLN A 190 5.48 6.06 -54.76
C GLN A 190 5.53 7.53 -54.34
N VAL A 191 6.56 8.27 -54.73
CA VAL A 191 6.74 9.68 -54.37
C VAL A 191 7.16 10.52 -55.58
N SER A 192 7.06 11.85 -55.45
CA SER A 192 7.63 12.79 -56.40
C SER A 192 8.25 13.99 -55.69
N ASP A 193 9.41 14.42 -56.19
CA ASP A 193 10.13 15.61 -55.71
C ASP A 193 10.64 16.41 -56.91
N ASP A 194 10.05 17.59 -57.15
CA ASP A 194 10.46 18.51 -58.22
C ASP A 194 11.45 19.59 -57.74
N SER A 195 11.87 19.50 -56.48
CA SER A 195 12.55 20.57 -55.77
C SER A 195 13.96 20.18 -55.36
N TYR A 196 14.77 21.20 -55.06
CA TYR A 196 16.15 21.00 -54.61
C TYR A 196 16.22 21.06 -53.08
N ASN A 197 17.20 20.36 -52.50
CA ASN A 197 17.55 20.46 -51.08
C ASN A 197 16.50 19.89 -50.11
N ASN A 198 15.78 18.83 -50.49
CA ASN A 198 15.05 17.97 -49.57
C ASN A 198 15.88 16.72 -49.25
N PHE A 199 15.69 16.17 -48.06
CA PHE A 199 16.45 15.03 -47.54
C PHE A 199 15.50 13.86 -47.34
N TRP A 200 15.77 12.75 -48.03
CA TRP A 200 15.00 11.51 -47.92
C TRP A 200 15.64 10.47 -47.00
N TYR A 201 16.63 10.91 -46.23
CA TYR A 201 17.28 10.15 -45.16
C TYR A 201 17.95 11.14 -44.20
N VAL A 202 18.11 10.76 -42.94
CA VAL A 202 18.82 11.51 -41.90
C VAL A 202 19.72 10.53 -41.15
N ASP A 203 20.97 10.91 -40.85
CA ASP A 203 21.91 10.08 -40.09
C ASP A 203 22.05 8.62 -40.57
N LYS A 204 22.00 8.45 -41.91
CA LYS A 204 22.04 7.17 -42.63
C LYS A 204 20.81 6.26 -42.44
N ILE A 205 19.68 6.84 -42.09
CA ILE A 205 18.40 6.14 -41.99
C ILE A 205 17.43 6.73 -43.02
N GLY A 206 16.94 5.90 -43.93
CA GLY A 206 15.99 6.24 -44.99
C GLY A 206 14.56 5.81 -44.66
N ASN A 207 13.82 5.37 -45.66
CA ASN A 207 12.41 4.97 -45.57
C ASN A 207 12.22 3.53 -46.07
N TYR A 208 11.11 2.90 -45.68
CA TYR A 208 10.71 1.61 -46.21
C TYR A 208 9.85 1.77 -47.47
N TRP A 209 10.15 1.00 -48.52
CA TRP A 209 9.52 1.09 -49.84
C TRP A 209 9.02 -0.28 -50.31
N SER A 210 7.70 -0.49 -50.35
CA SER A 210 7.11 -1.79 -50.73
C SER A 210 7.38 -2.23 -52.17
N ASP A 211 7.85 -1.33 -53.03
CA ASP A 211 8.21 -1.58 -54.42
C ASP A 211 9.73 -1.64 -54.65
N HIS A 212 10.53 -1.48 -53.59
CA HIS A 212 11.97 -1.64 -53.62
C HIS A 212 12.37 -3.00 -53.07
N SER A 213 13.25 -3.70 -53.78
CA SER A 213 13.86 -4.94 -53.29
C SER A 213 15.36 -4.77 -53.34
N SER A 214 15.97 -4.55 -52.17
CA SER A 214 17.41 -4.50 -51.99
C SER A 214 17.89 -5.71 -51.20
N LEU A 215 19.14 -6.10 -51.39
CA LEU A 215 19.81 -7.00 -50.44
C LEU A 215 20.19 -6.20 -49.19
N ASP A 216 20.23 -6.91 -48.07
CA ASP A 216 20.83 -6.49 -46.81
C ASP A 216 22.02 -7.42 -46.53
N SER A 217 23.14 -7.20 -47.23
CA SER A 217 24.26 -8.15 -47.15
C SER A 217 25.01 -8.08 -45.82
N ASN A 218 24.87 -6.97 -45.09
CA ASN A 218 25.53 -6.70 -43.82
C ASN A 218 24.61 -6.82 -42.60
N GLY A 219 23.32 -7.09 -42.80
CA GLY A 219 22.34 -7.30 -41.72
C GLY A 219 22.06 -6.03 -40.91
N ASP A 220 22.26 -4.83 -41.48
CA ASP A 220 22.09 -3.58 -40.72
C ASP A 220 20.70 -2.96 -40.86
N GLY A 221 19.75 -3.73 -41.39
CA GLY A 221 18.35 -3.35 -41.63
C GLY A 221 18.16 -2.42 -42.83
N LYS A 222 19.24 -2.12 -43.58
CA LYS A 222 19.23 -1.16 -44.68
C LYS A 222 19.62 -1.84 -45.99
N GLY A 223 19.00 -1.37 -47.05
CA GLY A 223 19.29 -1.85 -48.39
C GLY A 223 20.63 -1.36 -48.91
N ASP A 224 21.42 -2.30 -49.44
CA ASP A 224 22.67 -2.05 -50.18
C ASP A 224 22.51 -1.16 -51.43
N SER A 225 21.29 -0.97 -51.92
CA SER A 225 20.98 -0.16 -53.11
C SER A 225 20.02 0.98 -52.80
N SER A 226 20.38 2.20 -53.24
CA SER A 226 19.56 3.41 -53.06
C SER A 226 18.25 3.35 -53.84
N TYR A 227 17.21 3.98 -53.30
CA TYR A 227 15.92 4.16 -53.97
C TYR A 227 15.88 5.50 -54.74
N GLU A 228 15.56 5.44 -56.04
CA GLU A 228 15.52 6.61 -56.91
C GLU A 228 14.20 7.38 -56.80
N ILE A 229 14.29 8.68 -56.52
CA ILE A 229 13.11 9.56 -56.39
C ILE A 229 13.04 10.51 -57.59
N ASN A 230 14.16 11.12 -57.96
CA ASN A 230 14.27 11.93 -59.17
C ASN A 230 15.70 11.93 -59.70
N ALA A 231 15.99 11.10 -60.71
CA ALA A 231 17.31 11.04 -61.34
C ALA A 231 17.78 12.37 -61.93
N ASN A 232 16.88 13.17 -62.52
CA ASN A 232 17.25 14.44 -63.17
C ASN A 232 17.80 15.45 -62.15
N LEU A 233 17.34 15.37 -60.91
CA LEU A 233 17.76 16.22 -59.80
C LEU A 233 18.76 15.52 -58.86
N SER A 234 19.12 14.27 -59.15
CA SER A 234 19.94 13.42 -58.29
C SER A 234 19.41 13.28 -56.86
N VAL A 235 18.09 13.15 -56.73
CA VAL A 235 17.40 12.96 -55.43
C VAL A 235 17.15 11.46 -55.25
N TYR A 236 17.67 10.94 -54.14
CA TYR A 236 17.63 9.52 -53.77
C TYR A 236 17.42 9.38 -52.26
N ASP A 237 16.72 8.33 -51.87
CA ASP A 237 16.90 7.75 -50.55
C ASP A 237 18.11 6.81 -50.61
N LYS A 238 19.18 7.16 -49.90
CA LYS A 238 20.44 6.41 -49.95
C LYS A 238 20.46 5.18 -49.06
N TYR A 239 19.57 5.11 -48.07
CA TYR A 239 19.58 4.10 -47.03
C TYR A 239 18.16 3.55 -46.84
N PRO A 240 17.53 3.02 -47.91
CA PRO A 240 16.18 2.50 -47.81
C PRO A 240 16.15 1.36 -46.79
N LEU A 241 15.10 1.29 -45.99
CA LEU A 241 14.90 0.22 -45.01
C LEU A 241 14.40 -1.05 -45.72
N ILE A 242 14.79 -2.21 -45.20
CA ILE A 242 14.43 -3.52 -45.77
C ILE A 242 13.12 -4.06 -45.19
N ASN A 243 12.89 -3.76 -43.92
CA ASN A 243 11.67 -4.14 -43.21
C ASN A 243 10.77 -2.92 -42.97
N ASN A 244 9.48 -3.20 -42.81
CA ASN A 244 8.50 -2.21 -42.37
C ASN A 244 8.81 -1.80 -40.92
N ILE A 245 8.79 -0.50 -40.63
CA ILE A 245 9.22 0.05 -39.33
C ILE A 245 8.31 -0.35 -38.16
N PHE A 246 7.10 -0.84 -38.44
CA PHE A 246 6.12 -1.32 -37.45
C PHE A 246 6.03 -2.84 -37.34
N ASP A 247 6.88 -3.56 -38.08
CA ASP A 247 7.03 -4.99 -37.88
C ASP A 247 8.01 -5.22 -36.71
N ASP A 248 7.88 -6.38 -36.07
CA ASP A 248 8.77 -6.94 -35.05
C ASP A 248 9.37 -8.19 -35.72
N SER A 249 10.61 -8.05 -36.18
CA SER A 249 11.19 -8.97 -37.17
C SER A 249 11.72 -10.25 -36.54
N ASP A 250 12.18 -10.20 -35.30
CA ASP A 250 12.67 -11.35 -34.53
C ASP A 250 11.69 -11.84 -33.45
N GLY A 251 10.67 -11.06 -33.11
CA GLY A 251 9.58 -11.44 -32.22
C GLY A 251 9.87 -11.23 -30.74
N ASP A 252 10.84 -10.39 -30.37
CA ASP A 252 11.18 -10.08 -28.98
C ASP A 252 10.23 -9.04 -28.33
N GLY A 253 9.40 -8.37 -29.14
CA GLY A 253 8.45 -7.34 -28.73
C GLY A 253 8.98 -5.91 -28.84
N LEU A 254 10.16 -5.69 -29.41
CA LEU A 254 10.72 -4.41 -29.82
C LEU A 254 10.44 -4.21 -31.33
N LEU A 255 9.88 -3.06 -31.70
CA LEU A 255 9.60 -2.80 -33.12
C LEU A 255 10.89 -2.46 -33.87
N ASN A 256 10.94 -2.77 -35.17
CA ASN A 256 12.09 -2.44 -36.02
C ASN A 256 12.53 -0.96 -35.94
N GLU A 257 11.60 -0.03 -35.72
CA GLU A 257 11.95 1.37 -35.52
C GLU A 257 12.68 1.66 -34.20
N GLU A 258 12.29 0.95 -33.14
CA GLU A 258 12.87 1.06 -31.80
C GLU A 258 14.27 0.47 -31.83
N GLU A 259 14.42 -0.70 -32.44
CA GLU A 259 15.69 -1.39 -32.63
C GLU A 259 16.70 -0.55 -33.42
N LEU A 260 16.32 -0.03 -34.59
CA LEU A 260 17.18 0.85 -35.37
C LEU A 260 17.54 2.15 -34.63
N SER A 261 16.70 2.59 -33.68
CA SER A 261 16.93 3.78 -32.87
C SER A 261 17.91 3.53 -31.73
N ILE A 262 17.92 2.34 -31.13
CA ILE A 262 18.84 1.95 -30.06
C ILE A 262 20.09 1.21 -30.57
N GLY A 263 20.07 0.74 -31.82
CA GLY A 263 21.20 0.11 -32.51
C GLY A 263 21.25 -1.42 -32.39
N THR A 264 20.18 -2.07 -31.95
CA THR A 264 20.03 -3.53 -31.91
C THR A 264 19.79 -4.13 -33.29
N ASP A 265 19.96 -5.45 -33.42
CA ASP A 265 19.82 -6.19 -34.67
C ASP A 265 18.38 -6.68 -34.87
N LEU A 266 17.72 -6.14 -35.90
CA LEU A 266 16.36 -6.48 -36.35
C LEU A 266 16.04 -7.98 -36.45
N ASN A 267 17.02 -8.86 -36.49
CA ASN A 267 16.78 -10.30 -36.68
C ASN A 267 17.33 -11.14 -35.53
N ASN A 268 17.65 -10.51 -34.39
CA ASN A 268 18.24 -11.17 -33.24
C ASN A 268 17.68 -10.61 -31.91
N PRO A 269 16.86 -11.40 -31.18
CA PRO A 269 16.12 -10.91 -30.01
C PRO A 269 16.99 -10.61 -28.77
N ASP A 270 18.30 -10.86 -28.88
CA ASP A 270 19.33 -10.68 -27.85
C ASP A 270 20.62 -10.30 -28.60
N SER A 271 20.78 -8.99 -28.84
CA SER A 271 21.75 -8.43 -29.78
C SER A 271 23.20 -8.65 -29.37
N ASP A 272 23.49 -8.71 -28.08
CA ASP A 272 24.84 -8.92 -27.56
C ASP A 272 25.12 -10.36 -27.11
N GLY A 273 24.07 -11.18 -26.97
CA GLY A 273 24.13 -12.61 -26.75
C GLY A 273 24.39 -13.00 -25.30
N ASP A 274 23.99 -12.17 -24.33
CA ASP A 274 24.16 -12.43 -22.90
C ASP A 274 22.98 -13.17 -22.25
N GLY A 275 21.90 -13.42 -23.00
CA GLY A 275 20.73 -14.15 -22.53
C GLY A 275 19.64 -13.27 -21.92
N LEU A 276 19.86 -11.96 -21.79
CA LEU A 276 18.81 -10.97 -21.58
C LEU A 276 18.29 -10.48 -22.95
N PRO A 277 16.97 -10.49 -23.22
CA PRO A 277 16.47 -9.98 -24.50
C PRO A 277 16.52 -8.46 -24.62
N ASP A 278 16.73 -7.94 -25.84
CA ASP A 278 16.84 -6.50 -26.13
C ASP A 278 15.63 -5.72 -25.60
N LYS A 279 14.43 -6.29 -25.74
CA LYS A 279 13.20 -5.72 -25.18
C LYS A 279 13.23 -5.57 -23.66
N PHE A 280 13.73 -6.58 -22.94
CA PHE A 280 13.79 -6.54 -21.47
C PHE A 280 14.74 -5.43 -21.02
N GLU A 281 15.90 -5.35 -21.65
CA GLU A 281 16.94 -4.41 -21.27
C GLU A 281 16.57 -2.96 -21.61
N SER A 282 15.98 -2.75 -22.79
CA SER A 282 15.56 -1.42 -23.27
C SER A 282 14.43 -0.79 -22.46
N VAL A 283 13.52 -1.58 -21.88
CA VAL A 283 12.37 -1.06 -21.11
C VAL A 283 12.80 -0.53 -19.75
N ASN A 284 13.80 -1.16 -19.12
CA ASN A 284 14.18 -0.86 -17.75
C ASN A 284 15.16 0.33 -17.64
N ASN A 285 15.86 0.71 -18.71
CA ASN A 285 17.01 1.65 -18.72
C ASN A 285 18.11 1.31 -17.69
N ALA A 286 17.99 0.17 -17.01
CA ALA A 286 18.94 -0.35 -16.04
C ALA A 286 20.01 -1.20 -16.72
N PHE A 287 19.63 -1.82 -17.84
CA PHE A 287 20.44 -2.66 -18.69
C PHE A 287 20.67 -1.98 -20.04
N ASN A 288 21.61 -2.51 -20.81
CA ASN A 288 22.01 -2.04 -22.12
C ASN A 288 22.07 -3.25 -23.08
N PRO A 289 21.17 -3.31 -24.09
CA PRO A 289 21.08 -4.38 -25.12
C PRO A 289 22.32 -4.65 -25.97
N LEU A 290 23.44 -4.00 -25.66
CA LEU A 290 24.68 -4.02 -26.41
C LEU A 290 25.89 -4.25 -25.47
N ASP A 291 25.68 -4.54 -24.18
CA ASP A 291 26.71 -4.86 -23.19
C ASP A 291 26.69 -6.34 -22.75
N PRO A 292 27.56 -7.19 -23.33
CA PRO A 292 27.47 -8.65 -23.24
C PRO A 292 27.96 -9.25 -21.90
N ILE A 293 27.87 -8.50 -20.81
CA ILE A 293 28.35 -8.95 -19.48
C ILE A 293 27.33 -8.70 -18.38
N GLU A 294 26.17 -8.12 -18.69
CA GLU A 294 25.15 -7.80 -17.69
C GLU A 294 24.49 -9.07 -17.13
N GLU A 295 24.49 -10.16 -17.91
CA GLU A 295 24.05 -11.50 -17.48
C GLU A 295 24.66 -11.99 -16.16
N PHE A 296 25.93 -11.64 -15.87
CA PHE A 296 26.68 -12.12 -14.70
C PHE A 296 26.63 -11.16 -13.52
N LEU A 297 25.99 -10.00 -13.67
CA LEU A 297 25.86 -9.03 -12.60
C LEU A 297 24.68 -9.42 -11.70
N ASP A 298 24.73 -8.87 -10.50
CA ASP A 298 23.72 -8.97 -9.45
C ASP A 298 23.29 -7.52 -9.20
N PHE A 299 22.23 -7.09 -9.88
CA PHE A 299 21.94 -5.66 -10.03
C PHE A 299 21.29 -5.06 -8.78
N ASP A 300 20.43 -5.80 -8.09
CA ASP A 300 19.84 -5.39 -6.81
C ASP A 300 20.69 -5.77 -5.58
N GLY A 301 21.63 -6.68 -5.73
CA GLY A 301 22.59 -7.06 -4.69
C GLY A 301 22.09 -8.15 -3.75
N ASP A 302 21.10 -8.95 -4.16
CA ASP A 302 20.50 -10.01 -3.34
C ASP A 302 21.28 -11.34 -3.39
N GLY A 303 22.26 -11.41 -4.29
CA GLY A 303 23.18 -12.53 -4.43
C GLY A 303 22.83 -13.51 -5.55
N MET A 304 21.80 -13.23 -6.35
CA MET A 304 21.46 -13.94 -7.58
C MET A 304 21.94 -13.15 -8.81
N THR A 305 22.14 -13.82 -9.95
CA THR A 305 22.59 -13.14 -11.18
C THR A 305 21.41 -12.80 -12.06
N ASN A 306 21.45 -11.65 -12.75
CA ASN A 306 20.36 -11.16 -13.59
C ASN A 306 19.84 -12.21 -14.60
N SER A 307 20.74 -12.95 -15.24
CA SER A 307 20.36 -13.97 -16.23
C SER A 307 19.68 -15.18 -15.59
N TRP A 308 20.12 -15.60 -14.40
CA TRP A 308 19.46 -16.67 -13.65
C TRP A 308 18.06 -16.23 -13.23
N GLU A 309 17.94 -15.06 -12.60
CA GLU A 309 16.65 -14.51 -12.17
C GLU A 309 15.67 -14.39 -13.34
N TYR A 310 16.11 -13.81 -14.46
CA TYR A 310 15.29 -13.71 -15.66
C TYR A 310 14.85 -15.10 -16.17
N SER A 311 15.75 -16.08 -16.15
CA SER A 311 15.43 -17.45 -16.59
C SER A 311 14.43 -18.17 -15.69
N MET A 312 14.40 -17.85 -14.39
CA MET A 312 13.43 -18.37 -13.41
C MET A 312 12.11 -17.58 -13.42
N GLY A 313 12.05 -16.45 -14.12
CA GLY A 313 10.89 -15.54 -14.11
C GLY A 313 10.84 -14.60 -12.91
N LEU A 314 11.95 -14.47 -12.18
CA LEU A 314 12.17 -13.46 -11.15
C LEU A 314 12.52 -12.11 -11.79
N ASN A 315 12.66 -11.08 -10.95
CA ASN A 315 12.93 -9.72 -11.42
C ASN A 315 14.33 -9.26 -10.97
N PRO A 316 15.32 -9.16 -11.90
CA PRO A 316 16.69 -8.70 -11.65
C PRO A 316 16.88 -7.31 -11.01
N LEU A 317 15.80 -6.63 -10.65
CA LEU A 317 15.80 -5.27 -10.09
C LEU A 317 15.17 -5.24 -8.70
N LEU A 318 14.84 -6.39 -8.13
CA LEU A 318 14.13 -6.55 -6.87
C LEU A 318 14.79 -7.65 -6.04
N ASP A 319 15.30 -7.27 -4.87
CA ASP A 319 15.76 -8.18 -3.84
C ASP A 319 14.60 -9.08 -3.39
N ASP A 320 14.50 -10.26 -4.02
CA ASP A 320 13.50 -11.30 -3.80
C ASP A 320 14.16 -12.64 -3.39
N ALA A 321 15.46 -12.62 -3.06
CA ALA A 321 16.25 -13.74 -2.55
C ALA A 321 15.61 -14.57 -1.41
N ASP A 322 14.88 -13.89 -0.50
CA ASP A 322 14.20 -14.52 0.64
C ASP A 322 12.74 -14.92 0.34
N GLU A 323 12.22 -14.59 -0.86
CA GLU A 323 10.92 -15.06 -1.32
C GLU A 323 10.99 -16.53 -1.80
N ASP A 324 9.81 -17.13 -1.94
CA ASP A 324 9.60 -18.53 -2.36
C ASP A 324 8.65 -18.50 -3.56
N LEU A 325 9.23 -18.57 -4.76
CA LEU A 325 8.52 -18.35 -6.02
C LEU A 325 7.45 -19.44 -6.29
N ASP A 326 7.72 -20.69 -5.92
CA ASP A 326 6.86 -21.84 -6.26
C ASP A 326 6.11 -22.46 -5.06
N ASN A 327 6.35 -21.94 -3.85
CA ASN A 327 5.73 -22.31 -2.58
C ASN A 327 6.09 -23.73 -2.11
N ASP A 328 7.32 -24.17 -2.30
CA ASP A 328 7.82 -25.45 -1.83
C ASP A 328 8.59 -25.39 -0.49
N ALA A 329 8.61 -24.19 0.11
CA ALA A 329 9.27 -23.81 1.35
C ALA A 329 10.79 -23.64 1.26
N MET A 330 11.38 -23.60 0.07
CA MET A 330 12.73 -23.10 -0.16
C MET A 330 12.71 -21.65 -0.65
N SER A 331 13.77 -20.88 -0.37
CA SER A 331 13.88 -19.52 -0.89
C SER A 331 14.61 -19.49 -2.23
N ASN A 332 14.32 -18.48 -3.07
CA ASN A 332 14.95 -18.30 -4.38
C ASN A 332 16.49 -18.37 -4.30
N LEU A 333 17.09 -17.69 -3.32
CA LEU A 333 18.54 -17.68 -3.11
C LEU A 333 19.09 -19.04 -2.65
N PHE A 334 18.30 -19.81 -1.92
CA PHE A 334 18.69 -21.17 -1.52
C PHE A 334 18.78 -22.08 -2.74
N GLU A 335 17.77 -22.02 -3.59
CA GLU A 335 17.70 -22.80 -4.82
C GLU A 335 18.79 -22.42 -5.82
N PHE A 336 19.03 -21.12 -6.01
CA PHE A 336 20.16 -20.61 -6.79
C PHE A 336 21.50 -21.21 -6.34
N ARG A 337 21.74 -21.29 -5.03
CA ARG A 337 22.99 -21.83 -4.46
C ARG A 337 23.13 -23.33 -4.63
N LEU A 338 22.02 -24.06 -4.65
CA LEU A 338 21.99 -25.50 -4.88
C LEU A 338 21.94 -25.87 -6.36
N GLY A 339 21.66 -24.90 -7.23
CA GLY A 339 21.45 -25.13 -8.67
C GLY A 339 20.12 -25.84 -8.96
N LEU A 340 19.12 -25.57 -8.12
CA LEU A 340 17.72 -25.98 -8.28
C LEU A 340 16.95 -24.94 -9.11
N ASP A 341 15.75 -25.30 -9.57
CA ASP A 341 14.88 -24.43 -10.35
C ASP A 341 13.83 -23.80 -9.43
N ALA A 342 13.94 -22.50 -9.17
CA ALA A 342 13.03 -21.77 -8.27
C ALA A 342 11.57 -21.75 -8.71
N SER A 343 11.27 -22.29 -9.90
CA SER A 343 9.91 -22.43 -10.41
C SER A 343 9.37 -23.87 -10.37
N ASP A 344 10.15 -24.84 -9.89
CA ASP A 344 9.81 -26.26 -9.80
C ASP A 344 9.67 -26.77 -8.36
N ALA A 345 8.45 -26.66 -7.83
CA ALA A 345 8.11 -27.06 -6.46
C ALA A 345 8.31 -28.56 -6.14
N SER A 346 8.72 -29.38 -7.12
CA SER A 346 9.14 -30.75 -6.87
C SER A 346 10.56 -30.85 -6.30
N ASP A 347 11.38 -29.81 -6.43
CA ASP A 347 12.72 -29.73 -5.88
C ASP A 347 12.71 -29.75 -4.35
N GLY A 348 11.76 -29.11 -3.67
CA GLY A 348 11.62 -29.15 -2.22
C GLY A 348 11.32 -30.55 -1.65
N GLN A 349 10.57 -31.37 -2.39
CA GLN A 349 10.34 -32.79 -2.05
C GLN A 349 11.46 -33.71 -2.53
N GLY A 350 12.43 -33.18 -3.27
CA GLY A 350 13.63 -33.88 -3.67
C GLY A 350 14.49 -34.26 -2.46
N ASP A 351 15.39 -35.20 -2.68
CA ASP A 351 16.37 -35.69 -1.70
C ASP A 351 17.71 -35.72 -2.44
N LEU A 352 18.48 -34.64 -2.27
CA LEU A 352 19.69 -34.39 -3.06
C LEU A 352 20.85 -35.32 -2.70
N ASP A 353 20.93 -35.79 -1.46
CA ASP A 353 22.03 -36.62 -0.96
C ASP A 353 21.65 -38.08 -0.64
N LEU A 354 20.37 -38.43 -0.81
CA LEU A 354 19.78 -39.75 -0.69
C LEU A 354 19.80 -40.30 0.75
N ASP A 355 19.55 -39.44 1.74
CA ASP A 355 19.47 -39.81 3.16
C ASP A 355 18.05 -39.97 3.70
N GLU A 356 17.04 -39.89 2.83
CA GLU A 356 15.62 -40.00 3.13
C GLU A 356 14.99 -38.72 3.75
N LEU A 357 15.74 -37.63 3.89
CA LEU A 357 15.22 -36.30 4.24
C LEU A 357 14.93 -35.46 2.97
N PRO A 358 13.79 -34.75 2.90
CA PRO A 358 13.52 -33.81 1.81
C PRO A 358 14.29 -32.49 1.93
N ASN A 359 14.74 -31.94 0.79
CA ASN A 359 15.49 -30.70 0.69
C ASN A 359 14.83 -29.53 1.45
N SER A 360 13.51 -29.37 1.31
CA SER A 360 12.79 -28.26 1.97
C SER A 360 12.65 -28.45 3.48
N TRP A 361 12.53 -29.71 3.95
CA TRP A 361 12.52 -29.99 5.37
C TRP A 361 13.88 -29.71 6.00
N GLU A 362 14.96 -30.16 5.35
CA GLU A 362 16.32 -29.87 5.79
C GLU A 362 16.60 -28.36 5.83
N PHE A 363 16.17 -27.62 4.80
CA PHE A 363 16.27 -26.16 4.79
C PHE A 363 15.59 -25.52 5.99
N LEU A 364 14.34 -25.92 6.28
CA LEU A 364 13.57 -25.40 7.43
C LEU A 364 14.22 -25.74 8.77
N MET A 365 14.83 -26.92 8.90
CA MET A 365 15.49 -27.35 10.13
C MET A 365 16.89 -26.75 10.29
N GLY A 366 17.48 -26.23 9.21
CA GLY A 366 18.87 -25.74 9.19
C GLY A 366 19.91 -26.85 8.98
N LEU A 367 19.49 -27.98 8.42
CA LEU A 367 20.33 -29.10 7.98
C LEU A 367 20.93 -28.82 6.59
N LYS A 368 21.63 -29.79 6.00
CA LYS A 368 22.39 -29.60 4.76
C LYS A 368 21.96 -30.59 3.68
N PRO A 369 21.17 -30.17 2.66
CA PRO A 369 20.70 -31.06 1.58
C PRO A 369 21.74 -31.76 0.71
N LEU A 370 23.02 -31.48 0.91
CA LEU A 370 24.12 -32.11 0.18
C LEU A 370 24.96 -33.03 1.08
N THR A 371 24.55 -33.25 2.32
CA THR A 371 25.30 -33.99 3.34
C THR A 371 24.38 -34.88 4.15
N ASN A 372 24.48 -36.19 3.92
CA ASN A 372 23.76 -37.19 4.70
C ASN A 372 24.01 -37.00 6.21
N ASP A 373 23.02 -36.41 6.87
CA ASP A 373 23.02 -36.08 8.29
C ASP A 373 21.74 -36.58 8.99
N ALA A 374 20.92 -37.38 8.30
CA ALA A 374 19.78 -38.15 8.83
C ALA A 374 20.03 -38.90 10.16
N ASP A 375 21.23 -39.46 10.37
CA ASP A 375 21.63 -40.19 11.58
C ASP A 375 22.23 -39.27 12.69
N GLU A 376 22.41 -37.96 12.42
CA GLU A 376 22.83 -36.97 13.41
C GLU A 376 21.64 -36.56 14.31
N ASP A 377 21.95 -35.88 15.41
CA ASP A 377 21.01 -35.43 16.45
C ASP A 377 21.34 -33.94 16.65
N LEU A 378 20.56 -33.07 15.99
CA LEU A 378 20.90 -31.66 15.81
C LEU A 378 20.72 -30.84 17.11
N ASP A 379 19.75 -31.18 17.95
CA ASP A 379 19.44 -30.46 19.19
C ASP A 379 19.90 -31.18 20.49
N GLU A 380 20.46 -32.38 20.35
CA GLU A 380 20.97 -33.23 21.42
C GLU A 380 19.88 -33.74 22.39
N ASP A 381 18.63 -33.90 21.93
CA ASP A 381 17.52 -34.44 22.73
C ASP A 381 17.54 -35.98 22.80
N GLY A 382 18.20 -36.63 21.84
CA GLY A 382 18.33 -38.08 21.73
C GLY A 382 17.50 -38.75 20.63
N LEU A 383 16.76 -38.00 19.82
CA LEU A 383 16.21 -38.41 18.52
C LEU A 383 17.19 -38.06 17.39
N THR A 384 17.25 -38.88 16.34
CA THR A 384 18.00 -38.51 15.12
C THR A 384 17.14 -37.65 14.21
N ASN A 385 17.74 -36.82 13.36
CA ASN A 385 17.04 -35.96 12.39
C ASN A 385 15.98 -36.75 11.58
N LEU A 386 16.31 -37.97 11.13
CA LEU A 386 15.36 -38.85 10.44
C LEU A 386 14.19 -39.32 11.32
N GLN A 387 14.44 -39.61 12.60
CA GLN A 387 13.38 -40.00 13.53
C GLN A 387 12.43 -38.84 13.77
N GLU A 388 12.94 -37.62 13.84
CA GLU A 388 12.15 -36.40 14.03
C GLU A 388 11.31 -36.09 12.80
N PHE A 389 11.88 -36.21 11.60
CA PHE A 389 11.13 -36.13 10.35
C PHE A 389 9.99 -37.16 10.29
N GLU A 390 10.28 -38.42 10.62
CA GLU A 390 9.26 -39.49 10.65
C GLU A 390 8.20 -39.29 11.75
N PHE A 391 8.58 -38.71 12.89
CA PHE A 391 7.70 -38.44 14.03
C PHE A 391 6.89 -37.14 13.86
N GLY A 392 7.38 -36.23 13.02
CA GLY A 392 6.78 -34.92 12.75
C GLY A 392 7.20 -33.84 13.74
N SER A 393 8.31 -34.02 14.47
CA SER A 393 8.92 -33.01 15.34
C SER A 393 9.96 -32.16 14.59
N TRP A 394 10.53 -31.16 15.27
CA TRP A 394 11.55 -30.26 14.73
C TRP A 394 12.95 -30.62 15.22
N ALA A 395 13.83 -31.01 14.29
CA ALA A 395 15.21 -31.41 14.58
C ALA A 395 16.10 -30.38 15.29
N ASN A 396 15.66 -29.13 15.31
CA ASN A 396 16.40 -28.04 15.95
C ASN A 396 15.80 -27.63 17.31
N MET A 397 14.83 -28.36 17.85
CA MET A 397 14.10 -28.01 19.07
C MET A 397 13.73 -29.23 19.91
N THR A 398 14.24 -29.27 21.15
CA THR A 398 14.03 -30.40 22.08
C THR A 398 12.58 -30.57 22.58
N ASP A 399 11.71 -29.63 22.25
CA ASP A 399 10.31 -29.48 22.69
C ASP A 399 9.64 -28.63 21.60
N SER A 400 9.06 -29.30 20.62
CA SER A 400 8.60 -28.72 19.36
C SER A 400 7.35 -27.85 19.51
N ASP A 401 6.45 -28.17 20.45
CA ASP A 401 5.22 -27.42 20.69
C ASP A 401 5.25 -26.50 21.93
N LEU A 402 6.35 -26.56 22.70
CA LEU A 402 6.62 -25.74 23.88
C LEU A 402 5.65 -26.00 25.04
N ASP A 403 5.11 -27.22 25.15
CA ASP A 403 4.21 -27.62 26.23
C ASP A 403 4.92 -28.10 27.51
N LEU A 404 6.26 -28.08 27.50
CA LEU A 404 7.18 -28.52 28.54
C LEU A 404 7.40 -30.04 28.61
N ILE A 405 6.91 -30.80 27.64
CA ILE A 405 7.24 -32.21 27.43
C ILE A 405 8.22 -32.31 26.24
N PRO A 406 9.43 -32.86 26.42
CA PRO A 406 10.36 -33.02 25.30
C PRO A 406 9.92 -34.05 24.26
N ASP A 407 10.28 -33.82 23.01
CA ASP A 407 9.92 -34.65 21.86
C ASP A 407 10.35 -36.12 22.05
N LEU A 408 11.54 -36.37 22.61
CA LEU A 408 11.97 -37.72 22.98
C LEU A 408 10.99 -38.43 23.93
N TYR A 409 10.45 -37.74 24.94
CA TYR A 409 9.48 -38.34 25.87
C TYR A 409 8.16 -38.61 25.14
N GLU A 410 7.72 -37.67 24.33
CA GLU A 410 6.49 -37.82 23.54
C GLU A 410 6.59 -38.97 22.55
N PHE A 411 7.73 -39.13 21.86
CA PHE A 411 8.04 -40.25 20.99
C PHE A 411 7.92 -41.58 21.73
N GLN A 412 8.51 -41.66 22.94
CA GLN A 412 8.46 -42.88 23.75
C GLN A 412 7.05 -43.18 24.26
N MET A 413 6.30 -42.15 24.65
CA MET A 413 4.94 -42.30 25.20
C MET A 413 3.86 -42.36 24.11
N GLY A 414 4.20 -42.01 22.87
CA GLY A 414 3.31 -41.88 21.71
C GLY A 414 2.40 -40.65 21.74
N LEU A 415 2.81 -39.57 22.42
CA LEU A 415 2.16 -38.25 22.43
C LEU A 415 2.42 -37.51 21.10
N ASN A 416 1.99 -36.26 20.96
CA ASN A 416 2.08 -35.51 19.71
C ASN A 416 2.95 -34.24 19.86
N PRO A 417 4.18 -34.23 19.33
CA PRO A 417 5.18 -33.18 19.57
C PRO A 417 4.85 -31.82 18.93
N MET A 418 3.77 -31.76 18.14
CA MET A 418 3.32 -30.55 17.46
C MET A 418 2.03 -30.00 18.05
N LEU A 419 1.57 -30.51 19.19
CA LEU A 419 0.30 -30.15 19.80
C LEU A 419 0.37 -30.24 21.32
N ASP A 420 0.30 -29.09 21.99
CA ASP A 420 0.18 -28.96 23.45
C ASP A 420 -0.90 -29.91 24.00
N ASP A 421 -0.42 -31.07 24.46
CA ASP A 421 -1.20 -32.16 25.01
C ASP A 421 -0.82 -32.45 26.47
N ALA A 422 0.08 -31.65 27.04
CA ALA A 422 0.52 -31.62 28.42
C ALA A 422 -0.58 -31.80 29.48
N GLU A 423 -1.75 -31.17 29.29
CA GLU A 423 -2.89 -31.22 30.21
C GLU A 423 -3.89 -32.34 29.88
N LEU A 424 -3.67 -33.10 28.80
CA LEU A 424 -4.45 -34.30 28.50
C LEU A 424 -4.01 -35.47 29.39
N ASP A 425 -4.87 -36.47 29.43
CA ASP A 425 -4.70 -37.73 30.17
C ASP A 425 -4.82 -38.85 29.13
N LYS A 426 -3.69 -39.24 28.57
CA LYS A 426 -3.64 -40.14 27.41
C LYS A 426 -4.17 -41.53 27.75
N ASP A 427 -3.81 -42.08 28.90
CA ASP A 427 -4.16 -43.44 29.30
C ASP A 427 -5.40 -43.55 30.21
N THR A 428 -5.98 -42.41 30.58
CA THR A 428 -7.24 -42.24 31.31
C THR A 428 -7.21 -42.68 32.77
N ASP A 429 -6.04 -42.62 33.41
CA ASP A 429 -5.87 -42.99 34.82
C ASP A 429 -6.14 -41.84 35.81
N GLY A 430 -6.29 -40.63 35.28
CA GLY A 430 -6.62 -39.42 36.00
C GLY A 430 -5.44 -38.52 36.37
N MET A 431 -4.25 -38.75 35.82
CA MET A 431 -3.07 -37.87 35.87
C MET A 431 -2.87 -37.20 34.50
N THR A 432 -2.19 -36.04 34.44
CA THR A 432 -1.91 -35.36 33.16
C THR A 432 -0.55 -35.77 32.61
N ASN A 433 -0.40 -35.79 31.28
CA ASN A 433 0.84 -36.15 30.59
C ASN A 433 2.06 -35.40 31.15
N LEU A 434 1.93 -34.09 31.37
CA LEU A 434 3.00 -33.25 31.90
C LEU A 434 3.33 -33.59 33.36
N TRP A 435 2.31 -33.87 34.18
CA TRP A 435 2.56 -34.25 35.57
C TRP A 435 3.28 -35.60 35.65
N GLU A 436 2.92 -36.53 34.78
CA GLU A 436 3.59 -37.83 34.69
C GLU A 436 5.05 -37.69 34.25
N TYR A 437 5.32 -36.89 33.21
CA TYR A 437 6.68 -36.58 32.77
C TYR A 437 7.53 -36.00 33.91
N GLN A 438 7.02 -34.95 34.60
CA GLN A 438 7.74 -34.30 35.70
C GLN A 438 8.03 -35.23 36.89
N ASN A 439 7.23 -36.28 37.05
CA ASN A 439 7.35 -37.25 38.14
C ASN A 439 7.99 -38.59 37.72
N ASN A 440 8.53 -38.69 36.50
CA ASN A 440 9.09 -39.91 35.91
C ASN A 440 8.10 -41.09 35.92
N LEU A 441 6.84 -40.80 35.56
CA LEU A 441 5.79 -41.77 35.29
C LEU A 441 5.58 -41.90 33.79
N LEU A 442 4.70 -42.80 33.36
CA LEU A 442 4.51 -43.15 31.97
C LEU A 442 3.10 -42.76 31.54
N ALA A 443 2.98 -41.70 30.73
CA ALA A 443 1.69 -41.21 30.21
C ALA A 443 0.89 -42.23 29.36
N ASN A 444 1.44 -43.42 29.13
CA ASN A 444 0.79 -44.50 28.39
C ASN A 444 0.60 -45.79 29.22
N ASP A 445 0.87 -45.76 30.53
CA ASP A 445 0.70 -46.89 31.46
C ASP A 445 -0.21 -46.54 32.65
N PRO A 446 -1.52 -46.84 32.56
CA PRO A 446 -2.49 -46.43 33.57
C PRO A 446 -2.36 -47.22 34.89
N SER A 447 -1.42 -48.16 34.95
CA SER A 447 -1.17 -48.96 36.14
C SER A 447 -0.24 -48.27 37.13
N ASP A 448 0.52 -47.27 36.70
CA ASP A 448 1.45 -46.57 37.57
C ASP A 448 0.75 -45.57 38.51
N ALA A 449 -0.44 -45.06 38.18
CA ALA A 449 -1.32 -44.28 39.05
C ALA A 449 -1.55 -44.90 40.43
N LEU A 450 -1.63 -46.24 40.49
CA LEU A 450 -1.91 -46.99 41.72
C LEU A 450 -0.63 -47.44 42.45
N THR A 451 0.55 -47.14 41.90
CA THR A 451 1.83 -47.43 42.56
C THR A 451 2.18 -46.37 43.59
N ASP A 452 3.01 -46.75 44.55
CA ASP A 452 3.54 -45.90 45.62
C ASP A 452 5.05 -45.79 45.36
N ASN A 453 5.44 -44.73 44.65
CA ASN A 453 6.75 -44.62 44.04
C ASN A 453 7.84 -44.20 45.05
N ASP A 454 7.46 -43.53 46.15
CA ASP A 454 8.38 -43.11 47.22
C ASP A 454 8.27 -43.93 48.53
N GLY A 455 7.24 -44.76 48.67
CA GLY A 455 7.03 -45.68 49.78
C GLY A 455 6.35 -45.06 51.00
N ASP A 456 5.64 -43.93 50.85
CA ASP A 456 4.93 -43.22 51.93
C ASP A 456 3.50 -43.74 52.19
N TRP A 457 3.08 -44.75 51.40
CA TRP A 457 1.80 -45.46 51.44
C TRP A 457 0.65 -44.70 50.78
N ILE A 458 0.96 -43.68 49.98
CA ILE A 458 0.03 -42.93 49.14
C ILE A 458 0.30 -43.32 47.69
N SER A 459 -0.76 -43.42 46.88
CA SER A 459 -0.60 -43.75 45.46
C SER A 459 -0.27 -42.49 44.66
N ASN A 460 0.45 -42.61 43.53
CA ASN A 460 0.78 -41.49 42.65
C ASN A 460 -0.47 -40.65 42.30
N LEU A 461 -1.60 -41.29 42.02
CA LEU A 461 -2.87 -40.62 41.73
C LEU A 461 -3.44 -39.86 42.94
N ASP A 462 -3.31 -40.41 44.15
CA ASP A 462 -3.75 -39.73 45.37
C ASP A 462 -2.84 -38.52 45.68
N GLU A 463 -1.57 -38.59 45.31
CA GLU A 463 -0.62 -37.49 45.44
C GLU A 463 -0.85 -36.39 44.42
N PHE A 464 -1.10 -36.74 43.15
CA PHE A 464 -1.54 -35.82 42.12
C PHE A 464 -2.76 -35.01 42.60
N LYS A 465 -3.80 -35.71 43.09
CA LYS A 465 -5.02 -35.07 43.64
C LYS A 465 -4.76 -34.21 44.87
N SER A 466 -3.76 -34.58 45.67
CA SER A 466 -3.41 -33.87 46.91
C SER A 466 -2.35 -32.78 46.72
N ARG A 467 -1.83 -32.61 45.49
CA ARG A 467 -0.70 -31.72 45.15
C ARG A 467 0.54 -32.00 46.00
N THR A 468 0.83 -33.28 46.21
CA THR A 468 2.06 -33.75 46.87
C THR A 468 3.00 -34.38 45.84
N ASN A 469 4.19 -34.83 46.28
CA ASN A 469 5.29 -35.18 45.38
C ASN A 469 5.54 -36.69 45.51
N PRO A 470 5.22 -37.50 44.47
CA PRO A 470 5.33 -38.96 44.49
C PRO A 470 6.76 -39.51 44.50
N ARG A 471 7.73 -38.64 44.73
CA ARG A 471 9.15 -38.95 44.77
C ARG A 471 9.79 -38.53 46.08
N ASP A 472 9.01 -37.99 47.01
CA ASP A 472 9.46 -37.47 48.29
C ASP A 472 8.60 -37.99 49.43
N LEU A 473 9.13 -39.00 50.14
CA LEU A 473 8.55 -39.65 51.31
C LEU A 473 8.01 -38.69 52.41
N LEU A 474 8.44 -37.42 52.42
CA LEU A 474 7.99 -36.41 53.38
C LEU A 474 6.88 -35.49 52.85
N SER A 475 6.57 -35.56 51.56
CA SER A 475 5.54 -34.79 50.86
C SER A 475 4.20 -35.51 51.00
N VAL A 476 3.58 -35.41 52.18
CA VAL A 476 2.31 -36.10 52.47
C VAL A 476 1.15 -35.11 52.66
N PRO A 477 -0.10 -35.45 52.29
CA PRO A 477 -1.26 -34.58 52.46
C PRO A 477 -1.52 -34.27 53.93
N LEU A 478 -1.83 -33.00 54.25
CA LEU A 478 -1.95 -32.46 55.62
C LEU A 478 -2.93 -33.22 56.56
N LEU A 479 -3.78 -34.08 56.00
CA LEU A 479 -4.82 -34.83 56.71
C LEU A 479 -4.40 -36.23 57.19
N SER A 480 -3.19 -36.71 56.87
CA SER A 480 -2.69 -38.01 57.35
C SER A 480 -2.13 -37.98 58.80
N PHE A 481 -2.19 -36.83 59.47
CA PHE A 481 -1.75 -36.66 60.87
C PHE A 481 -2.72 -37.26 61.90
N SER A 482 -2.83 -38.59 61.92
CA SER A 482 -3.64 -39.34 62.88
C SER A 482 -3.11 -39.19 64.33
N LEU A 483 -3.98 -38.70 65.22
CA LEU A 483 -3.99 -38.72 66.70
C LEU A 483 -2.77 -38.21 67.52
N ILE A 484 -1.56 -38.08 66.98
CA ILE A 484 -0.35 -37.75 67.75
C ILE A 484 -0.20 -36.22 67.98
N HIS A 485 -0.84 -35.39 67.14
CA HIS A 485 -0.64 -33.93 67.10
C HIS A 485 -1.51 -33.14 68.08
N ALA A 486 -2.59 -33.74 68.58
CA ALA A 486 -3.47 -33.11 69.56
C ALA A 486 -2.76 -32.78 70.89
N PHE A 487 -1.68 -33.51 71.23
CA PHE A 487 -0.90 -33.28 72.45
C PHE A 487 0.11 -32.12 72.32
N LEU A 488 0.60 -31.82 71.11
CA LEU A 488 1.62 -30.79 70.86
C LEU A 488 1.02 -29.36 70.84
N LEU A 489 -0.25 -29.24 70.47
CA LEU A 489 -0.96 -27.97 70.37
C LEU A 489 -1.17 -27.27 71.73
N ILE A 490 -1.36 -28.04 72.81
CA ILE A 490 -1.58 -27.51 74.18
C ILE A 490 -0.29 -26.88 74.76
N SER A 491 0.88 -27.44 74.43
CA SER A 491 2.19 -26.92 74.87
C SER A 491 2.58 -25.61 74.19
N VAL A 492 2.15 -25.40 72.94
CA VAL A 492 2.49 -24.22 72.14
C VAL A 492 1.71 -22.97 72.61
N ILE A 493 0.46 -23.14 73.04
CA ILE A 493 -0.40 -22.06 73.55
C ILE A 493 0.19 -21.41 74.82
N LEU A 494 0.83 -22.20 75.70
CA LEU A 494 1.50 -21.71 76.92
C LEU A 494 2.80 -20.95 76.63
N ALA A 495 3.51 -21.29 75.55
CA ALA A 495 4.71 -20.56 75.12
C ALA A 495 4.38 -19.19 74.49
N ILE A 496 3.26 -19.10 73.77
CA ILE A 496 2.80 -17.87 73.09
C ILE A 496 2.46 -16.75 74.09
N ILE A 497 1.91 -17.08 75.26
CA ILE A 497 1.57 -16.09 76.31
C ILE A 497 2.81 -15.40 76.88
N LEU A 498 3.92 -16.12 77.02
CA LEU A 498 5.19 -15.59 77.53
C LEU A 498 5.97 -14.78 76.48
N ILE A 499 5.76 -15.07 75.19
CA ILE A 499 6.37 -14.34 74.07
C ILE A 499 5.65 -13.00 73.83
N TYR A 500 4.33 -12.92 74.05
CA TYR A 500 3.55 -11.69 73.93
C TYR A 500 3.96 -10.58 74.93
N GLY A 501 4.45 -10.96 76.13
CA GLY A 501 5.00 -10.02 77.10
C GLY A 501 6.32 -9.35 76.66
N PHE A 502 7.07 -9.97 75.75
CA PHE A 502 8.34 -9.46 75.24
C PHE A 502 8.17 -8.57 73.98
N ILE A 503 7.08 -8.76 73.23
CA ILE A 503 6.76 -8.03 71.99
C ILE A 503 6.28 -6.58 72.24
N TYR A 504 5.71 -6.29 73.41
CA TYR A 504 5.20 -4.96 73.77
C TYR A 504 6.29 -3.86 73.78
N ILE A 505 7.56 -4.22 74.01
CA ILE A 505 8.68 -3.26 74.09
C ILE A 505 9.29 -2.91 72.73
N ASN A 506 9.05 -3.68 71.66
CA ASN A 506 9.70 -3.43 70.36
C ASN A 506 8.79 -2.80 69.27
N ASN A 507 7.56 -2.41 69.63
CA ASN A 507 6.56 -1.80 68.74
C ASN A 507 6.94 -0.44 68.13
N ASN A 508 8.06 0.17 68.54
CA ASN A 508 8.59 1.37 67.87
C ASN A 508 9.40 1.08 66.60
N LYS A 509 9.74 -0.19 66.30
CA LYS A 509 10.31 -0.57 64.99
C LYS A 509 9.25 -0.93 63.94
N LYS A 510 8.00 -1.23 64.37
CA LYS A 510 6.89 -1.59 63.47
C LYS A 510 6.40 -0.41 62.63
N LYS A 511 6.56 0.82 63.11
CA LYS A 511 6.19 2.04 62.36
C LYS A 511 7.14 2.35 61.18
N LYS A 512 8.32 1.72 61.12
CA LYS A 512 9.31 1.86 60.02
C LYS A 512 9.34 0.68 59.04
N LEU A 513 8.55 -0.37 59.26
CA LEU A 513 8.47 -1.56 58.38
C LEU A 513 7.20 -1.57 57.50
N ILE A 514 6.17 -0.81 57.89
CA ILE A 514 4.93 -0.63 57.11
C ILE A 514 5.18 0.17 55.82
N GLU A 515 6.24 0.97 55.75
CA GLU A 515 6.71 1.63 54.51
C GLU A 515 7.46 0.69 53.55
N LYS A 516 7.70 -0.60 53.90
CA LYS A 516 8.60 -1.49 53.15
C LYS A 516 8.02 -2.86 52.72
N LEU A 517 6.74 -3.18 52.99
CA LEU A 517 6.20 -4.56 52.84
C LEU A 517 4.85 -4.74 52.10
N ASN A 518 4.33 -3.74 51.38
CA ASN A 518 3.25 -3.93 50.39
C ASN A 518 2.00 -4.75 50.84
N THR A 519 1.41 -4.45 52.00
CA THR A 519 0.17 -5.11 52.49
C THR A 519 -1.03 -4.15 52.50
N PRO A 520 -2.27 -4.63 52.26
CA PRO A 520 -3.46 -3.78 52.12
C PRO A 520 -3.87 -3.11 53.43
N ASP A 521 -4.58 -1.99 53.31
CA ASP A 521 -5.26 -1.38 54.44
C ASP A 521 -6.48 -2.19 54.93
N TYR A 522 -6.98 -1.84 56.11
CA TYR A 522 -8.09 -2.55 56.76
C TYR A 522 -9.39 -2.54 55.93
N SER A 523 -9.62 -1.50 55.13
CA SER A 523 -10.80 -1.39 54.25
C SER A 523 -10.70 -2.37 53.09
N THR A 524 -9.51 -2.55 52.55
CA THR A 524 -9.22 -3.47 51.45
C THR A 524 -9.21 -4.92 51.95
N ALA A 525 -8.70 -5.16 53.16
CA ALA A 525 -8.78 -6.47 53.81
C ALA A 525 -10.22 -6.95 54.04
N LEU A 526 -11.17 -6.04 54.32
CA LEU A 526 -12.58 -6.39 54.49
C LEU A 526 -13.23 -6.83 53.16
N LYS A 527 -12.91 -6.14 52.06
CA LYS A 527 -13.40 -6.45 50.71
C LYS A 527 -12.89 -7.79 50.19
N ILE A 528 -11.63 -8.13 50.49
CA ILE A 528 -11.02 -9.42 50.13
C ILE A 528 -11.81 -10.59 50.75
N VAL A 529 -12.15 -10.47 52.04
CA VAL A 529 -12.93 -11.48 52.77
C VAL A 529 -14.38 -11.56 52.28
N GLN A 530 -14.99 -10.42 51.95
CA GLN A 530 -16.38 -10.37 51.45
C GLN A 530 -16.52 -10.93 50.02
N ALA A 531 -15.49 -10.77 49.19
CA ALA A 531 -15.39 -11.35 47.84
C ALA A 531 -15.02 -12.85 47.84
N GLY A 532 -14.76 -13.45 49.00
CA GLY A 532 -14.41 -14.88 49.14
C GLY A 532 -12.99 -15.23 48.69
N LEU A 533 -12.07 -14.25 48.66
CA LEU A 533 -10.68 -14.42 48.23
C LEU A 533 -9.75 -14.60 49.43
N GLU A 534 -8.69 -15.42 49.27
CA GLU A 534 -7.82 -15.84 50.39
C GLU A 534 -6.61 -14.92 50.62
N THR A 535 -6.09 -14.26 49.57
CA THR A 535 -4.92 -13.36 49.67
C THR A 535 -5.12 -11.99 49.01
N TYR A 536 -4.26 -11.01 49.36
CA TYR A 536 -4.26 -9.69 48.72
C TYR A 536 -3.77 -9.71 47.27
N GLU A 537 -2.89 -10.66 46.97
CA GLU A 537 -2.34 -10.85 45.63
C GLU A 537 -3.41 -11.37 44.68
N ASP A 538 -4.28 -12.27 45.15
CA ASP A 538 -5.48 -12.72 44.41
C ASP A 538 -6.44 -11.57 44.10
N TYR A 539 -6.62 -10.66 45.06
CA TYR A 539 -7.43 -9.46 44.87
C TYR A 539 -6.83 -8.51 43.84
N GLN A 540 -5.50 -8.33 43.81
CA GLN A 540 -4.82 -7.53 42.78
C GLN A 540 -4.89 -8.19 41.40
N ASN A 541 -4.73 -9.51 41.31
CA ASN A 541 -4.79 -10.26 40.06
C ASN A 541 -6.20 -10.29 39.46
N GLN A 542 -7.24 -10.47 40.27
CA GLN A 542 -8.64 -10.35 39.85
C GLN A 542 -8.95 -8.93 39.32
N ASN A 543 -8.48 -7.91 40.01
CA ASN A 543 -8.64 -6.51 39.61
C ASN A 543 -7.90 -6.21 38.28
N MET A 544 -6.72 -6.81 38.07
CA MET A 544 -5.95 -6.68 36.83
C MET A 544 -6.61 -7.45 35.67
N LYS A 545 -7.17 -8.63 35.93
CA LYS A 545 -7.91 -9.44 34.95
C LYS A 545 -9.16 -8.71 34.46
N GLY A 546 -9.94 -8.13 35.39
CA GLY A 546 -11.10 -7.31 35.04
C GLY A 546 -10.74 -6.11 34.17
N ASN A 547 -9.61 -5.44 34.44
CA ASN A 547 -9.14 -4.29 33.65
C ASN A 547 -8.63 -4.71 32.26
N LYS A 548 -7.93 -5.85 32.14
CA LYS A 548 -7.52 -6.41 30.84
C LYS A 548 -8.72 -6.76 29.97
N SER A 549 -9.78 -7.34 30.53
CA SER A 549 -11.01 -7.66 29.78
C SER A 549 -11.73 -6.40 29.29
N ILE A 550 -11.63 -5.25 29.98
CA ILE A 550 -12.16 -3.96 29.48
C ILE A 550 -11.34 -3.46 28.28
N LEU A 551 -10.01 -3.52 28.38
CA LEU A 551 -9.12 -3.06 27.30
C LEU A 551 -9.32 -3.90 26.03
N LEU A 552 -9.37 -5.23 26.18
CA LEU A 552 -9.62 -6.13 25.06
C LEU A 552 -11.03 -5.97 24.49
N GLY A 553 -12.04 -5.80 25.36
CA GLY A 553 -13.41 -5.49 24.91
C GLY A 553 -13.50 -4.19 24.11
N ARG A 554 -12.72 -3.16 24.47
CA ARG A 554 -12.65 -1.90 23.72
C ARG A 554 -11.92 -2.04 22.39
N GLN A 555 -10.85 -2.81 22.35
CA GLN A 555 -10.11 -3.08 21.13
C GLN A 555 -11.00 -3.81 20.09
N LEU A 556 -11.64 -4.92 20.51
CA LEU A 556 -12.57 -5.68 19.67
C LEU A 556 -13.77 -4.83 19.19
N TYR A 557 -14.21 -3.87 20.01
CA TYR A 557 -15.27 -2.92 19.63
C TYR A 557 -14.85 -2.01 18.48
N LEU A 558 -13.61 -1.51 18.52
CA LEU A 558 -13.04 -0.65 17.49
C LEU A 558 -12.74 -1.42 16.19
N GLU A 559 -12.39 -2.70 16.31
CA GLU A 559 -12.18 -3.63 15.18
C GLU A 559 -13.50 -4.13 14.55
N GLY A 560 -14.65 -3.75 15.13
CA GLY A 560 -15.98 -4.04 14.59
C GLY A 560 -16.61 -5.36 15.08
N ASP A 561 -15.88 -6.18 15.84
CA ASP A 561 -16.38 -7.44 16.41
C ASP A 561 -17.22 -7.19 17.67
N SER A 562 -18.47 -6.82 17.42
CA SER A 562 -19.41 -6.34 18.44
C SER A 562 -19.86 -7.45 19.41
N TYR A 563 -19.74 -8.74 19.04
CA TYR A 563 -20.21 -9.86 19.87
C TYR A 563 -19.16 -10.24 20.92
N ASP A 564 -17.91 -10.45 20.51
CA ASP A 564 -16.83 -10.84 21.42
C ASP A 564 -16.37 -9.68 22.31
N SER A 565 -16.44 -8.44 21.80
CA SER A 565 -16.31 -7.22 22.59
C SER A 565 -17.27 -7.21 23.79
N LEU A 566 -18.55 -7.53 23.56
CA LEU A 566 -19.54 -7.58 24.64
C LEU A 566 -19.32 -8.76 25.59
N LEU A 567 -18.82 -9.89 25.11
CA LEU A 567 -18.47 -11.04 25.96
C LEU A 567 -17.37 -10.64 26.97
N LYS A 568 -16.38 -9.88 26.52
CA LYS A 568 -15.27 -9.37 27.35
C LYS A 568 -15.70 -8.27 28.31
N PHE A 569 -16.62 -7.40 27.92
CA PHE A 569 -17.24 -6.45 28.84
C PHE A 569 -18.09 -7.13 29.91
N ASN A 570 -18.83 -8.20 29.58
CA ASN A 570 -19.61 -8.98 30.53
C ASN A 570 -18.72 -9.78 31.50
N GLU A 571 -17.61 -10.34 31.02
CA GLU A 571 -16.58 -11.00 31.84
C GLU A 571 -15.98 -10.02 32.86
N SER A 572 -15.61 -8.81 32.42
CA SER A 572 -15.11 -7.76 33.30
C SER A 572 -16.12 -7.34 34.37
N MET A 573 -17.40 -7.24 33.98
CA MET A 573 -18.48 -6.86 34.86
C MET A 573 -18.71 -7.86 35.99
N SER A 574 -18.68 -9.16 35.67
CA SER A 574 -18.84 -10.24 36.64
C SER A 574 -17.74 -10.17 37.72
N ILE A 575 -16.51 -9.89 37.30
CA ILE A 575 -15.34 -9.76 38.18
C ILE A 575 -15.48 -8.52 39.08
N PHE A 576 -15.77 -7.34 38.52
CA PHE A 576 -15.83 -6.11 39.32
C PHE A 576 -17.05 -6.01 40.24
N THR A 577 -18.14 -6.70 39.89
CA THR A 577 -19.31 -6.85 40.77
C THR A 577 -18.99 -7.73 41.99
N GLN A 578 -18.21 -8.80 41.82
CA GLN A 578 -17.74 -9.64 42.94
C GLN A 578 -16.75 -8.91 43.86
N LEU A 579 -15.94 -8.00 43.32
CA LEU A 579 -14.92 -7.27 44.07
C LEU A 579 -15.43 -6.00 44.78
N GLU A 580 -16.73 -5.67 44.65
CA GLU A 580 -17.34 -4.38 45.05
C GLU A 580 -16.50 -3.15 44.62
N ASN A 581 -15.90 -3.23 43.43
CA ASN A 581 -15.00 -2.19 42.94
C ASN A 581 -15.65 -1.37 41.82
N ASN A 582 -15.82 -0.08 42.13
CA ASN A 582 -16.06 1.02 41.20
C ASN A 582 -17.42 1.02 40.47
N GLU A 583 -18.42 1.65 41.12
CA GLU A 583 -19.70 2.04 40.50
C GLU A 583 -19.53 2.76 39.14
N LYS A 584 -18.44 3.54 38.97
CA LYS A 584 -18.14 4.26 37.72
C LYS A 584 -17.71 3.37 36.54
N ILE A 585 -17.10 2.21 36.79
CA ILE A 585 -16.70 1.26 35.73
C ILE A 585 -17.95 0.49 35.25
N LEU A 586 -18.81 0.10 36.19
CA LEU A 586 -20.13 -0.47 35.92
C LEU A 586 -21.01 0.49 35.10
N GLU A 587 -20.94 1.79 35.39
CA GLU A 587 -21.65 2.87 34.68
C GLU A 587 -21.17 3.05 33.23
N VAL A 588 -19.86 3.02 32.98
CA VAL A 588 -19.29 3.12 31.62
C VAL A 588 -19.68 1.91 30.74
N ILE A 589 -19.66 0.70 31.29
CA ILE A 589 -20.03 -0.51 30.54
C ILE A 589 -21.56 -0.53 30.25
N ALA A 590 -22.38 -0.09 31.20
CA ALA A 590 -23.84 0.04 30.99
C ALA A 590 -24.18 1.05 29.87
N ASN A 591 -23.42 2.15 29.77
CA ASN A 591 -23.59 3.15 28.71
C ASN A 591 -23.25 2.62 27.32
N ILE A 592 -22.21 1.78 27.18
CA ILE A 592 -21.82 1.16 25.90
C ILE A 592 -22.86 0.14 25.42
N VAL A 593 -23.41 -0.69 26.32
CA VAL A 593 -24.46 -1.67 25.98
C VAL A 593 -25.76 -0.95 25.56
N TYR A 594 -26.10 0.17 26.21
CA TYR A 594 -27.30 0.94 25.89
C TYR A 594 -27.20 1.71 24.55
N LEU A 595 -26.02 2.27 24.23
CA LEU A 595 -25.75 2.91 22.93
C LEU A 595 -25.95 1.95 21.74
N ASN A 596 -25.52 0.69 21.88
CA ASN A 596 -25.68 -0.29 20.81
C ASN A 596 -27.14 -0.75 20.63
N TYR A 597 -27.96 -0.75 21.70
CA TYR A 597 -29.41 -0.98 21.62
C TYR A 597 -30.13 0.15 20.87
N GLU A 598 -29.84 1.42 21.19
CA GLU A 598 -30.46 2.58 20.52
C GLU A 598 -30.01 2.71 19.04
N SER A 599 -28.80 2.23 18.70
CA SER A 599 -28.32 2.15 17.31
C SER A 599 -28.98 1.03 16.47
N GLY A 600 -29.84 0.20 17.07
CA GLY A 600 -30.57 -0.87 16.38
C GLY A 600 -29.79 -2.16 16.14
N LYS A 601 -28.58 -2.28 16.67
CA LYS A 601 -27.75 -3.51 16.57
C LYS A 601 -28.22 -4.65 17.48
N PHE A 602 -29.01 -4.34 18.53
CA PHE A 602 -29.63 -5.33 19.43
C PHE A 602 -31.15 -5.21 19.46
N LYS A 603 -31.84 -6.32 19.74
CA LYS A 603 -33.29 -6.35 19.92
C LYS A 603 -33.65 -6.33 21.41
N SER A 604 -34.86 -5.88 21.72
CA SER A 604 -35.31 -5.69 23.10
C SER A 604 -35.41 -6.98 23.92
N ASP A 605 -35.37 -8.14 23.27
CA ASP A 605 -35.43 -9.48 23.84
C ASP A 605 -34.06 -10.15 24.02
N ASP A 606 -32.96 -9.49 23.62
CA ASP A 606 -31.61 -10.02 23.83
C ASP A 606 -31.29 -10.17 25.34
N PRO A 607 -30.71 -11.31 25.80
CA PRO A 607 -30.52 -11.60 27.22
C PRO A 607 -29.71 -10.55 27.98
N ILE A 608 -28.75 -9.93 27.29
CA ILE A 608 -27.86 -8.92 27.86
C ILE A 608 -28.61 -7.62 28.17
N ILE A 609 -29.57 -7.20 27.33
CA ILE A 609 -30.39 -5.99 27.54
C ILE A 609 -31.26 -6.11 28.80
N ASN A 610 -31.71 -7.32 29.13
CA ASN A 610 -32.55 -7.56 30.30
C ASN A 610 -31.80 -7.46 31.64
N GLN A 611 -30.48 -7.70 31.66
CA GLN A 611 -29.66 -7.53 32.87
C GLN A 611 -29.44 -6.05 33.26
N PHE A 612 -29.53 -5.12 32.31
CA PHE A 612 -29.27 -3.68 32.53
C PHE A 612 -30.51 -2.83 32.86
N ASN A 613 -31.71 -3.43 32.93
CA ASN A 613 -32.96 -2.70 33.19
C ASN A 613 -33.04 -2.02 34.58
N HIS A 614 -32.20 -2.40 35.55
CA HIS A 614 -32.24 -1.86 36.91
C HIS A 614 -31.50 -0.51 37.09
N GLN A 615 -30.50 -0.19 36.25
CA GLN A 615 -29.73 1.06 36.29
C GLN A 615 -30.38 2.24 35.56
N LYS A 616 -31.45 1.98 34.81
CA LYS A 616 -32.22 2.94 33.97
C LYS A 616 -32.72 4.21 34.68
N LYS A 617 -32.70 4.25 36.02
CA LYS A 617 -33.23 5.36 36.82
C LYS A 617 -32.22 6.47 37.12
N LEU A 618 -30.91 6.18 37.05
CA LEU A 618 -29.84 7.17 37.21
C LEU A 618 -29.56 7.93 35.90
N LEU A 619 -29.71 7.25 34.76
CA LEU A 619 -29.44 7.78 33.41
C LEU A 619 -30.52 8.74 32.84
N GLN A 620 -31.66 8.91 33.52
CA GLN A 620 -32.66 9.91 33.09
C GLN A 620 -32.17 11.36 33.24
N GLN A 621 -31.09 11.62 34.00
CA GLN A 621 -30.42 12.92 34.02
C GLN A 621 -29.37 13.09 32.89
N GLU A 622 -28.88 12.00 32.30
CA GLU A 622 -27.86 12.03 31.23
C GLU A 622 -28.46 12.08 29.81
N SER A 623 -29.77 11.82 29.65
CA SER A 623 -30.45 11.94 28.35
C SER A 623 -30.48 13.36 27.78
N GLU A 624 -30.25 14.41 28.59
CA GLU A 624 -30.06 15.77 28.07
C GLU A 624 -28.68 15.95 27.41
N TYR A 625 -27.66 15.19 27.84
CA TYR A 625 -26.28 15.33 27.38
C TYR A 625 -26.04 14.59 26.04
N SER A 626 -26.63 13.40 25.87
CA SER A 626 -26.61 12.69 24.58
C SER A 626 -27.34 13.48 23.49
N ASN A 627 -28.47 14.11 23.84
CA ASN A 627 -29.20 14.97 22.91
C ASN A 627 -28.42 16.25 22.52
N ILE A 628 -27.53 16.75 23.38
CA ILE A 628 -26.69 17.92 23.07
C ILE A 628 -25.50 17.53 22.18
N ILE A 629 -24.88 16.38 22.41
CA ILE A 629 -23.80 15.85 21.56
C ILE A 629 -24.35 15.42 20.19
N GLU A 630 -25.50 14.73 20.15
CA GLU A 630 -26.19 14.42 18.89
C GLU A 630 -26.72 15.67 18.18
N ALA A 631 -27.20 16.70 18.90
CA ALA A 631 -27.56 17.97 18.28
C ALA A 631 -26.33 18.72 17.76
N LEU A 632 -25.20 18.70 18.47
CA LEU A 632 -23.94 19.28 18.00
C LEU A 632 -23.45 18.56 16.74
N LEU A 633 -23.45 17.22 16.73
CA LEU A 633 -23.06 16.39 15.58
C LEU A 633 -24.04 16.55 14.40
N ALA A 634 -25.36 16.65 14.65
CA ALA A 634 -26.38 16.85 13.62
C ALA A 634 -26.42 18.28 13.05
N GLU A 635 -25.99 19.29 13.82
CA GLU A 635 -25.81 20.67 13.33
C GLU A 635 -24.47 20.80 12.55
N LEU A 636 -23.44 20.03 12.96
CA LEU A 636 -22.13 19.92 12.28
C LEU A 636 -22.26 19.28 10.89
N ASP A 637 -23.09 18.24 10.73
CA ASP A 637 -23.38 17.59 9.44
C ASP A 637 -24.15 18.50 8.45
N LYS A 638 -24.88 19.51 8.96
CA LYS A 638 -25.74 20.38 8.14
C LYS A 638 -25.03 21.59 7.54
N ASN A 639 -23.88 22.01 8.08
CA ASN A 639 -23.18 23.22 7.65
C ASN A 639 -21.67 22.96 7.49
N TRP A 640 -21.29 22.19 6.46
CA TRP A 640 -19.91 22.20 5.99
C TRP A 640 -19.53 23.60 5.49
N GLY A 641 -18.68 24.30 6.26
CA GLY A 641 -18.03 25.54 5.83
C GLY A 641 -17.91 26.68 6.84
N VAL A 642 -18.40 26.55 8.08
CA VAL A 642 -18.27 27.64 9.09
C VAL A 642 -17.76 27.13 10.44
N ALA A 643 -16.54 26.60 10.43
CA ALA A 643 -15.71 26.26 11.60
C ALA A 643 -15.93 27.20 12.81
N GLY A 644 -15.77 28.51 12.59
CA GLY A 644 -15.66 29.51 13.67
C GLY A 644 -16.86 29.66 14.62
N GLU A 645 -18.08 29.34 14.19
CA GLU A 645 -19.28 29.48 15.04
C GLU A 645 -19.42 28.30 16.03
N ASN A 646 -19.05 27.09 15.62
CA ASN A 646 -19.21 25.84 16.39
C ASN A 646 -18.29 25.80 17.61
N TRP A 647 -17.05 26.30 17.48
CA TRP A 647 -16.11 26.42 18.59
C TRP A 647 -16.58 27.38 19.68
N ASN A 648 -17.28 28.46 19.31
CA ASN A 648 -17.79 29.43 20.27
C ASN A 648 -18.99 28.87 21.06
N VAL A 649 -19.76 27.96 20.48
CA VAL A 649 -20.84 27.25 21.17
C VAL A 649 -20.26 26.33 22.24
N VAL A 650 -19.28 25.49 21.91
CA VAL A 650 -18.65 24.57 22.88
C VAL A 650 -17.92 25.33 23.97
N SER A 651 -17.12 26.35 23.61
CA SER A 651 -16.33 27.13 24.58
C SER A 651 -17.22 27.90 25.57
N ASN A 652 -18.32 28.50 25.10
CA ASN A 652 -19.24 29.29 25.91
C ASN A 652 -20.40 28.48 26.52
N SER A 653 -20.45 27.16 26.29
CA SER A 653 -21.45 26.30 26.91
C SER A 653 -21.27 26.23 28.43
N ASN A 654 -22.31 25.89 29.18
CA ASN A 654 -22.21 25.66 30.64
C ASN A 654 -21.72 24.24 30.99
N LEU A 655 -21.17 23.49 30.01
CA LEU A 655 -20.69 22.13 30.22
C LEU A 655 -19.49 22.10 31.19
N PRO A 656 -19.33 21.02 31.98
CA PRO A 656 -18.11 20.79 32.75
C PRO A 656 -16.87 20.76 31.84
N ALA A 657 -15.73 21.22 32.35
CA ALA A 657 -14.50 21.44 31.58
C ALA A 657 -14.00 20.18 30.83
N TYR A 658 -14.14 19.00 31.44
CA TYR A 658 -13.82 17.73 30.82
C TYR A 658 -14.56 17.50 29.49
N TYR A 659 -15.88 17.66 29.50
CA TYR A 659 -16.71 17.45 28.32
C TYR A 659 -16.45 18.48 27.23
N LYS A 660 -16.07 19.70 27.62
CA LYS A 660 -15.58 20.70 26.66
C LYS A 660 -14.29 20.23 26.00
N LEU A 661 -13.31 19.73 26.74
CA LEU A 661 -12.04 19.27 26.16
C LEU A 661 -12.22 18.09 25.21
N VAL A 662 -13.06 17.11 25.56
CA VAL A 662 -13.38 15.97 24.67
C VAL A 662 -14.10 16.43 23.41
N ALA A 663 -15.07 17.36 23.53
CA ALA A 663 -15.74 17.94 22.37
C ALA A 663 -14.78 18.78 21.51
N LEU A 664 -13.83 19.49 22.14
CA LEU A 664 -12.83 20.28 21.44
C LEU A 664 -11.84 19.37 20.72
N GLU A 665 -11.38 18.26 21.30
CA GLU A 665 -10.53 17.26 20.65
C GLU A 665 -11.15 16.74 19.35
N GLN A 666 -12.42 16.31 19.41
CA GLN A 666 -13.17 15.87 18.24
C GLN A 666 -13.29 16.97 17.17
N LEU A 667 -13.46 18.23 17.59
CA LEU A 667 -13.42 19.36 16.66
C LEU A 667 -12.02 19.63 16.11
N ILE A 668 -10.93 19.44 16.87
CA ILE A 668 -9.54 19.54 16.36
C ILE A 668 -9.32 18.49 15.27
N GLU A 669 -9.78 17.26 15.48
CA GLU A 669 -9.68 16.15 14.54
C GLU A 669 -10.52 16.39 13.26
N LEU A 670 -11.72 16.95 13.39
CA LEU A 670 -12.56 17.31 12.25
C LEU A 670 -12.03 18.51 11.45
N GLU A 671 -11.55 19.56 12.13
CA GLU A 671 -10.89 20.69 11.47
C GLU A 671 -9.57 20.28 10.82
N PHE A 672 -8.88 19.27 11.37
CA PHE A 672 -7.71 18.65 10.75
C PHE A 672 -8.10 18.00 9.41
N TYR A 673 -9.19 17.24 9.35
CA TYR A 673 -9.73 16.68 8.10
C TYR A 673 -10.12 17.76 7.06
N SER A 674 -10.43 18.99 7.51
CA SER A 674 -10.68 20.14 6.64
C SER A 674 -9.41 20.89 6.23
N PHE A 675 -8.43 21.01 7.15
CA PHE A 675 -7.14 21.67 6.94
C PHE A 675 -6.27 20.94 5.90
N THR A 676 -6.39 19.61 5.80
CA THR A 676 -5.77 18.80 4.72
C THR A 676 -6.18 19.25 3.31
N ASN A 677 -7.35 19.89 3.19
CA ASN A 677 -7.87 20.41 1.92
C ASN A 677 -7.59 21.91 1.71
N ASN A 678 -7.35 22.70 2.78
CA ASN A 678 -6.95 24.12 2.68
C ASN A 678 -6.29 24.64 3.99
N PRO A 679 -4.95 24.86 4.02
CA PRO A 679 -4.25 25.17 5.27
C PRO A 679 -4.41 26.64 5.72
N ASP A 680 -5.25 26.89 6.75
CA ASP A 680 -5.42 28.21 7.39
C ASP A 680 -4.71 28.32 8.76
N LYS A 681 -3.57 29.02 8.78
CA LYS A 681 -2.74 29.27 9.99
C LYS A 681 -3.43 30.14 11.05
N VAL A 682 -4.45 30.92 10.68
CA VAL A 682 -5.20 31.78 11.61
C VAL A 682 -6.09 30.94 12.53
N LEU A 683 -6.63 29.84 11.99
CA LEU A 683 -7.49 28.91 12.74
C LEU A 683 -6.72 28.17 13.84
N LEU A 684 -5.54 27.60 13.53
CA LEU A 684 -4.68 26.92 14.50
C LEU A 684 -4.23 27.84 15.64
N THR A 685 -3.97 29.11 15.33
CA THR A 685 -3.60 30.12 16.34
C THR A 685 -4.76 30.40 17.29
N ASN A 686 -6.00 30.45 16.78
CA ASN A 686 -7.19 30.66 17.61
C ASN A 686 -7.52 29.44 18.49
N ILE A 687 -7.34 28.22 17.97
CA ILE A 687 -7.52 26.97 18.71
C ILE A 687 -6.55 26.91 19.89
N LYS A 688 -5.26 27.17 19.62
CA LYS A 688 -4.22 27.25 20.64
C LYS A 688 -4.61 28.19 21.78
N ASN A 689 -5.01 29.43 21.46
CA ASN A 689 -5.36 30.44 22.47
C ASN A 689 -6.56 30.01 23.34
N LYS A 690 -7.51 29.24 22.79
CA LYS A 690 -8.68 28.74 23.53
C LYS A 690 -8.31 27.61 24.48
N ILE A 691 -7.46 26.67 24.05
CA ILE A 691 -6.98 25.58 24.92
C ILE A 691 -6.13 26.15 26.05
N GLU A 692 -5.24 27.11 25.76
CA GLU A 692 -4.46 27.82 26.77
C GLU A 692 -5.38 28.50 27.81
N HIS A 693 -6.43 29.18 27.35
CA HIS A 693 -7.40 29.82 28.26
C HIS A 693 -8.16 28.82 29.15
N LEU A 694 -8.48 27.63 28.66
CA LEU A 694 -9.15 26.59 29.44
C LEU A 694 -8.22 26.00 30.51
N ILE A 695 -6.95 25.79 30.15
CA ILE A 695 -5.93 25.31 31.09
C ILE A 695 -5.67 26.35 32.19
N ASP A 696 -5.53 27.62 31.83
CA ASP A 696 -5.16 28.69 32.75
C ASP A 696 -6.25 29.00 33.80
N ASN A 697 -7.49 28.56 33.56
CA ASN A 697 -8.62 28.76 34.46
C ASN A 697 -8.88 27.56 35.41
N ALA A 698 -8.09 26.49 35.35
CA ALA A 698 -8.29 25.31 36.18
C ALA A 698 -7.77 25.48 37.62
N THR A 699 -8.55 25.08 38.62
CA THR A 699 -8.21 25.05 40.05
C THR A 699 -8.71 23.77 40.73
N ASP A 700 -7.84 23.08 41.49
CA ASP A 700 -8.02 21.83 42.28
C ASP A 700 -7.63 20.48 41.62
N ASN A 701 -7.44 19.45 42.46
CA ASN A 701 -6.89 18.11 42.11
C ASN A 701 -7.65 17.36 41.00
N GLU A 702 -8.97 17.49 40.94
CA GLU A 702 -9.80 16.87 39.90
C GLU A 702 -9.74 17.60 38.56
N GLU A 703 -9.10 18.77 38.50
CA GLU A 703 -8.90 19.51 37.25
C GLU A 703 -7.48 19.38 36.68
N TRP A 704 -6.52 18.84 37.45
CA TRP A 704 -5.15 18.65 36.95
C TRP A 704 -5.03 17.57 35.87
N ASN A 705 -5.94 16.58 35.85
CA ASN A 705 -6.05 15.65 34.73
C ASN A 705 -6.47 16.39 33.45
N PHE A 706 -7.35 17.38 33.55
CA PHE A 706 -7.78 18.24 32.44
C PHE A 706 -6.66 19.15 31.98
N VAL A 707 -5.93 19.76 32.92
CA VAL A 707 -4.73 20.56 32.60
C VAL A 707 -3.72 19.69 31.86
N SER A 708 -3.47 18.47 32.33
CA SER A 708 -2.52 17.57 31.68
C SER A 708 -2.99 17.18 30.28
N TYR A 709 -4.27 16.85 30.12
CA TYR A 709 -4.82 16.49 28.82
C TYR A 709 -4.80 17.65 27.82
N GLY A 710 -5.18 18.84 28.27
CA GLY A 710 -5.11 20.05 27.44
C GLY A 710 -3.69 20.36 26.96
N ARG A 711 -2.66 20.03 27.75
CA ARG A 711 -1.25 20.18 27.35
C ARG A 711 -0.86 19.21 26.23
N ILE A 712 -1.40 17.99 26.22
CA ILE A 712 -1.22 17.02 25.11
C ILE A 712 -1.87 17.57 23.83
N LEU A 713 -3.09 18.11 23.92
CA LEU A 713 -3.76 18.74 22.77
C LEU A 713 -3.00 19.96 22.23
N LEU A 714 -2.41 20.78 23.12
CA LEU A 714 -1.52 21.88 22.67
C LEU A 714 -0.27 21.37 21.96
N ALA A 715 0.31 20.26 22.42
CA ALA A 715 1.45 19.66 21.76
C ALA A 715 1.14 19.24 20.32
N LYS A 716 -0.04 18.62 20.10
CA LYS A 716 -0.56 18.30 18.76
C LYS A 716 -0.65 19.55 17.88
N VAL A 717 -1.23 20.65 18.39
CA VAL A 717 -1.32 21.91 17.64
C VAL A 717 0.05 22.51 17.29
N TYR A 718 1.05 22.38 18.17
CA TYR A 718 2.42 22.83 17.89
C TYR A 718 3.14 21.92 16.89
N PHE A 719 2.94 20.60 16.99
CA PHE A 719 3.44 19.62 16.05
C PHE A 719 2.92 19.92 14.63
N PHE A 720 1.62 20.21 14.49
CA PHE A 720 1.01 20.61 13.21
C PHE A 720 1.53 21.95 12.67
N ASN A 721 2.06 22.83 13.52
CA ASN A 721 2.76 24.05 13.09
C ASN A 721 4.26 23.84 12.86
N VAL A 722 4.73 22.59 12.84
CA VAL A 722 6.14 22.19 12.67
C VAL A 722 7.03 22.83 13.74
N ASN A 723 6.49 22.96 14.96
CA ASN A 723 7.18 23.54 16.11
C ASN A 723 7.47 22.46 17.15
N PHE A 724 8.36 21.53 16.77
CA PHE A 724 8.69 20.34 17.56
C PHE A 724 9.17 20.67 18.96
N ASP A 725 9.94 21.75 19.13
CA ASP A 725 10.47 22.12 20.45
C ASP A 725 9.38 22.58 21.42
N ASN A 726 8.35 23.29 20.93
CA ASN A 726 7.20 23.65 21.76
C ASN A 726 6.26 22.46 21.97
N ALA A 727 6.11 21.57 20.98
CA ALA A 727 5.32 20.35 21.13
C ALA A 727 5.90 19.44 22.23
N GLU A 728 7.20 19.17 22.16
CA GLU A 728 7.94 18.37 23.15
C GLU A 728 7.82 18.99 24.55
N LYS A 729 7.96 20.31 24.66
CA LYS A 729 7.83 21.04 25.92
C LYS A 729 6.43 20.92 26.56
N GLU A 730 5.36 20.92 25.77
CA GLU A 730 4.00 20.76 26.31
C GLU A 730 3.72 19.30 26.72
N ILE A 731 4.27 18.32 26.00
CA ILE A 731 4.22 16.90 26.41
C ILE A 731 4.95 16.69 27.73
N GLU A 732 6.14 17.26 27.89
CA GLU A 732 6.92 17.12 29.14
C GLU A 732 6.19 17.72 30.34
N LYS A 733 5.52 18.87 30.17
CA LYS A 733 4.66 19.45 31.21
C LYS A 733 3.47 18.54 31.54
N SER A 734 2.86 17.92 30.53
CA SER A 734 1.79 16.92 30.77
C SER A 734 2.31 15.74 31.58
N LEU A 735 3.47 15.17 31.20
CA LEU A 735 4.09 14.06 31.90
C LEU A 735 4.43 14.40 33.35
N GLU A 736 4.97 15.60 33.61
CA GLU A 736 5.28 16.07 34.96
C GLU A 736 4.01 16.13 35.83
N ILE A 737 2.94 16.73 35.29
CA ILE A 737 1.65 16.84 36.00
C ILE A 737 1.07 15.44 36.24
N SER A 738 1.00 14.61 35.21
CA SER A 738 0.42 13.27 35.28
C SER A 738 1.19 12.33 36.20
N LYS A 739 2.53 12.37 36.20
CA LYS A 739 3.37 11.60 37.13
C LYS A 739 3.20 12.09 38.57
N SER A 740 3.16 13.42 38.78
CA SER A 740 2.98 13.99 40.13
C SER A 740 1.62 13.68 40.76
N LYS A 741 0.59 13.49 39.94
CA LYS A 741 -0.79 13.19 40.36
C LYS A 741 -1.17 11.71 40.20
N ASN A 742 -0.28 10.88 39.70
CA ASN A 742 -0.46 9.45 39.42
C ASN A 742 -1.60 9.15 38.43
N PHE A 743 -1.71 9.94 37.36
CA PHE A 743 -2.67 9.73 36.27
C PHE A 743 -2.11 8.75 35.24
N ILE A 744 -2.10 7.47 35.58
CA ILE A 744 -1.45 6.39 34.79
C ILE A 744 -1.81 6.43 33.30
N LEU A 745 -3.08 6.64 32.97
CA LEU A 745 -3.56 6.71 31.58
C LEU A 745 -2.96 7.90 30.80
N LEU A 746 -2.82 9.06 31.45
CA LEU A 746 -2.28 10.27 30.82
C LEU A 746 -0.75 10.24 30.74
N ILE A 747 -0.10 9.45 31.60
CA ILE A 747 1.32 9.14 31.48
C ILE A 747 1.54 8.32 30.20
N ASP A 748 0.83 7.20 30.05
CA ASP A 748 0.95 6.33 28.87
C ASP A 748 0.68 7.09 27.57
N LEU A 749 -0.40 7.88 27.55
CA LEU A 749 -0.77 8.68 26.38
C LEU A 749 0.32 9.71 26.02
N ALA A 750 0.84 10.44 27.01
CA ALA A 750 1.86 11.44 26.75
C ALA A 750 3.22 10.83 26.39
N GLU A 751 3.57 9.63 26.88
CA GLU A 751 4.78 8.90 26.48
C GLU A 751 4.67 8.41 25.04
N LYS A 752 3.53 7.85 24.63
CA LYS A 752 3.27 7.44 23.24
C LYS A 752 3.38 8.61 22.25
N GLU A 753 2.77 9.75 22.56
CA GLU A 753 2.88 10.95 21.73
C GLU A 753 4.32 11.48 21.68
N LYS A 754 5.09 11.35 22.78
CA LYS A 754 6.51 11.74 22.82
C LYS A 754 7.35 10.89 21.87
N ASP A 755 7.18 9.57 21.93
CA ASP A 755 7.95 8.62 21.11
C ASP A 755 7.63 8.82 19.63
N LEU A 756 6.36 9.04 19.31
CA LEU A 756 5.91 9.38 17.97
C LEU A 756 6.60 10.65 17.45
N TYR A 757 6.60 11.73 18.25
CA TYR A 757 7.21 13.00 17.82
C TYR A 757 8.72 12.91 17.69
N ASN A 758 9.39 12.14 18.56
CA ASN A 758 10.83 11.93 18.50
C ASN A 758 11.24 11.13 17.26
N LYS A 759 10.47 10.07 16.92
CA LYS A 759 10.66 9.29 15.68
C LYS A 759 10.59 10.21 14.46
N TYR A 760 9.61 11.11 14.42
CA TYR A 760 9.45 12.04 13.30
C TYR A 760 10.48 13.18 13.29
N LYS A 761 10.87 13.73 14.45
CA LYS A 761 11.92 14.75 14.57
C LYS A 761 13.28 14.23 14.06
N GLN A 762 13.62 12.98 14.38
CA GLN A 762 14.86 12.33 13.91
C GLN A 762 14.86 12.13 12.39
N ASN A 763 13.77 11.64 11.82
CA ASN A 763 13.63 11.45 10.36
C ASN A 763 13.77 12.77 9.57
N ILE A 764 13.48 13.92 10.19
CA ILE A 764 13.61 15.25 9.58
C ILE A 764 15.05 15.80 9.67
N LEU A 765 15.79 15.51 10.74
CA LEU A 765 17.13 16.08 10.99
C LEU A 765 18.27 15.32 10.30
N ASP A 766 18.09 14.02 10.00
CA ASP A 766 19.15 13.15 9.44
C ASP A 766 19.35 13.25 7.91
N LYS A 767 18.74 14.22 7.21
CA LYS A 767 18.93 14.40 5.76
C LYS A 767 19.19 15.87 5.40
N GLU A 768 20.48 16.24 5.30
CA GLU A 768 20.92 17.51 4.72
C GLU A 768 20.63 17.56 3.21
N LEU A 769 19.43 17.94 2.75
CA LEU A 769 19.17 18.11 1.31
C LEU A 769 18.16 19.22 0.96
N ASP A 770 18.55 19.97 -0.08
CA ASP A 770 17.80 20.81 -1.04
C ASP A 770 16.32 21.19 -0.70
N PRO A 771 16.02 22.49 -0.52
CA PRO A 771 14.69 23.02 -0.16
C PRO A 771 13.52 22.55 -1.04
N LYS A 772 13.76 22.22 -2.31
CA LYS A 772 12.68 21.85 -3.25
C LYS A 772 12.23 20.40 -3.06
N LYS A 773 13.19 19.49 -2.82
CA LYS A 773 12.91 18.09 -2.47
C LYS A 773 12.41 17.95 -1.03
N SER A 774 12.80 18.85 -0.12
CA SER A 774 12.24 18.90 1.23
C SER A 774 10.74 19.24 1.23
N GLN A 775 10.28 20.10 0.31
CA GLN A 775 8.87 20.47 0.22
C GLN A 775 8.01 19.33 -0.35
N GLU A 776 8.47 18.66 -1.41
CA GLU A 776 7.76 17.51 -1.99
C GLU A 776 7.66 16.33 -1.02
N LYS A 777 8.74 16.06 -0.25
CA LYS A 777 8.71 15.03 0.80
C LYS A 777 7.95 15.46 2.06
N PHE A 778 7.91 16.76 2.37
CA PHE A 778 7.06 17.30 3.42
C PHE A 778 5.58 17.08 3.08
N ASP A 779 5.20 17.30 1.82
CA ASP A 779 3.85 17.05 1.33
C ASP A 779 3.53 15.54 1.32
N GLU A 780 4.48 14.68 0.92
CA GLU A 780 4.38 13.21 1.00
C GLU A 780 4.20 12.71 2.45
N TYR A 781 4.94 13.28 3.40
CA TYR A 781 4.87 12.94 4.81
C TYR A 781 3.57 13.43 5.47
N VAL A 782 3.09 14.63 5.11
CA VAL A 782 1.75 15.09 5.50
C VAL A 782 0.71 14.09 5.01
N ASN A 783 0.85 13.55 3.80
CA ASN A 783 -0.05 12.52 3.28
C ASN A 783 0.07 11.17 4.01
N GLN A 784 1.26 10.70 4.38
CA GLN A 784 1.43 9.47 5.18
C GLN A 784 0.88 9.59 6.60
N ALA A 785 1.07 10.74 7.25
CA ALA A 785 0.46 11.02 8.55
C ALA A 785 -1.07 11.15 8.45
N ILE A 786 -1.58 11.63 7.31
CA ILE A 786 -3.00 11.66 6.97
C ILE A 786 -3.55 10.24 6.76
N ASP A 787 -2.83 9.36 6.09
CA ASP A 787 -3.30 8.00 5.77
C ASP A 787 -3.32 7.09 7.01
N TYR A 788 -2.31 7.19 7.88
CA TYR A 788 -2.31 6.49 9.18
C TYR A 788 -3.48 6.93 10.09
N LEU A 789 -3.91 8.20 10.01
CA LEU A 789 -5.06 8.73 10.76
C LEU A 789 -6.42 8.48 10.09
N LYS A 790 -6.45 7.98 8.85
CA LYS A 790 -7.66 7.44 8.23
C LYS A 790 -7.85 5.95 8.57
N GLU A 791 -6.75 5.24 8.83
CA GLU A 791 -6.75 3.84 9.29
C GLU A 791 -7.10 3.70 10.78
N ALA A 792 -6.67 4.66 11.61
CA ALA A 792 -7.06 4.77 13.03
C ALA A 792 -8.43 5.44 13.19
#